data_AF-A0A938K6D3-F1
#
_entry.id   AF-A0A938K6D3-F1
#
_cell.length_a   1.000
_cell.length_b   1.000
_cell.length_c   1.000
_cell.angle_alpha   90.00
_cell.angle_beta   90.00
_cell.angle_gamma   90.00
#
_symmetry.space_group_name_H-M   'P 1'
#
loop_
_entity.id
_entity.type
_entity.pdbx_description
1 polymer ?
#
loop_
_entity_poly.entity_id
_entity_poly.type
_entity_poly.pdbx_seq_one_letter_code
_entity_poly.pdbx_strand_id
1 'polypeptide(L)'
;MTASRRGWRPRHDLSRVVFALFVSVFLLRTLGPVWRSGLRPEFPDSYSFLDHAQIGPWWPSFWFGERPVGLPLLAWILGRNTGAIVLVQTTAYASAIAVLGATILRIVANRVIAWIAVVAIALVAVQPRFATWSLEVLSESLGLTLSLFALAAWLAYANALSKRRLVLALVATTAWLLVRDAHAVTVGVIAVATLVASRYTSDDARRRLLRVGAAVLALGVVYVAVAQNVSERNRYPLVNNVGLRVLPDDDLTADWVGRGMPLSDALRERTGSDSWSDGEAFLSDPRLDQFRNWVDGEGQRDQVMSLVLDAPHWFGEFRRDLPGLLTYRFDDYDRYDVGDRLPDGSSWFDVPRTNTSLALWLAVGALASIAVARKRRALGVVLGVALVTTVVEAYTSYVLDAVEVQRHMVGVLLRIGVIVVIAVALAFGDALARTSSRTSRPESHELPPIERSKAAFVGVGATLVFMAWTAIELRSQDYDPQFARTVVERAARFGGSYYENGIHNKGPFEMVVYDAARSITSFDSYWFAISAFVIVAALLVAVASATVTRSFGSARTVAVGAGVVAFVHLTFSSSDYAGVLYSRNITTALFAATVIIVLTDFFWTSPKRSRWSWVALAVLTGLAVQTLLTSVFAAVAVVSLAAVVRRRESSFARPLVVFATASLATVASAPVWYAVRGSFDEFWSGWWTYASYMNSGLGRGLRDQFGLGWQTFVGYHQDRPMLLVLYAAFAVIVRQRWQSFTTTQRTLGVTLGVWWLGAWIELVLSQRYSSHYFSVLAMPTLLTIAFVIGALAPLLPMRRAWPALLLVGSLVTQGTDSFWAGAESAGRFTGFADHAAERDRNRSGESRTVHAVLDLVSNDGDPVLSWTMYPWTYLETRRVPATRFAWKSFLIGEIYLGRTSPDFVLPDTDAWFADDLAESQPRAYVHPISVSLRDGDQFQRIVDRDFQPVLTTEQSELSIERRTWSELTMSLTGVARDVVVSSSPTTVADDDCRALSADIGPLAAGTHVTFWFRDADGSTEPVALSLSSDRAWSSSEAVEFSSLSVDLDGSTSLRLLIGSRAAALAIGDRIVAAVEIDGDTTVTAVASGGEIRLNNIRTGSMPSFAGC
;
A
#
# COMPACT_ATOMS: atom_id res chain seq x y z
N MET A 1 -14.05 -11.34 -57.85
CA MET A 1 -12.94 -10.89 -56.98
C MET A 1 -13.49 -9.91 -55.94
N THR A 2 -13.84 -10.42 -54.77
CA THR A 2 -14.35 -9.66 -53.62
C THR A 2 -13.18 -9.12 -52.82
N ALA A 3 -12.84 -7.84 -53.00
CA ALA A 3 -11.87 -7.15 -52.17
C ALA A 3 -12.42 -7.02 -50.74
N SER A 4 -12.05 -7.96 -49.87
CA SER A 4 -12.36 -7.89 -48.44
C SER A 4 -11.65 -6.66 -47.86
N ARG A 5 -12.42 -5.62 -47.51
CA ARG A 5 -11.96 -4.53 -46.63
C ARG A 5 -11.57 -5.13 -45.27
N ARG A 6 -10.34 -5.62 -45.12
CA ARG A 6 -9.75 -5.95 -43.82
C ARG A 6 -9.42 -4.63 -43.13
N GLY A 7 -10.38 -4.15 -42.35
CA GLY A 7 -10.19 -3.00 -41.48
C GLY A 7 -9.09 -3.30 -40.47
N TRP A 8 -8.09 -2.42 -40.44
CA TRP A 8 -7.03 -2.35 -39.45
C TRP A 8 -7.62 -2.49 -38.02
N ARG A 9 -7.27 -3.57 -37.31
CA ARG A 9 -7.63 -3.78 -35.89
C ARG A 9 -6.37 -4.17 -35.11
N PRO A 10 -5.64 -3.21 -34.52
CA PRO A 10 -4.99 -3.52 -33.24
C PRO A 10 -5.04 -2.40 -32.18
N ARG A 11 -4.77 -2.80 -30.91
CA ARG A 11 -4.75 -2.07 -29.61
C ARG A 11 -6.01 -2.06 -28.74
N HIS A 12 -6.89 -3.05 -28.83
CA HIS A 12 -7.89 -3.31 -27.77
C HIS A 12 -7.27 -3.80 -26.45
N ASP A 13 -5.98 -4.12 -26.46
CA ASP A 13 -5.31 -4.88 -25.41
C ASP A 13 -4.73 -3.99 -24.31
N LEU A 14 -3.97 -2.98 -24.72
CA LEU A 14 -3.39 -2.01 -23.81
C LEU A 14 -4.48 -1.29 -23.01
N SER A 15 -5.57 -0.89 -23.67
CA SER A 15 -6.68 -0.23 -22.96
C SER A 15 -7.29 -1.09 -21.86
N ARG A 16 -7.41 -2.41 -22.07
CA ARG A 16 -7.98 -3.30 -21.05
C ARG A 16 -7.04 -3.45 -19.86
N VAL A 17 -5.73 -3.52 -20.11
CA VAL A 17 -4.71 -3.58 -19.04
C VAL A 17 -4.71 -2.26 -18.26
N VAL A 18 -4.72 -1.12 -18.94
CA VAL A 18 -4.81 0.21 -18.30
C VAL A 18 -6.06 0.33 -17.43
N PHE A 19 -7.22 -0.09 -17.92
CA PHE A 19 -8.45 -0.03 -17.12
C PHE A 19 -8.44 -1.02 -15.94
N ALA A 20 -7.90 -2.22 -16.11
CA ALA A 20 -7.75 -3.16 -15.00
C ALA A 20 -6.80 -2.61 -13.94
N LEU A 21 -5.67 -2.02 -14.35
CA LEU A 21 -4.74 -1.34 -13.44
C LEU A 21 -5.40 -0.16 -12.74
N PHE A 22 -6.15 0.69 -13.47
CA PHE A 22 -6.89 1.79 -12.87
C PHE A 22 -7.85 1.31 -11.78
N VAL A 23 -8.68 0.29 -12.07
CA VAL A 23 -9.61 -0.25 -11.07
C VAL A 23 -8.86 -0.79 -9.87
N SER A 24 -7.82 -1.62 -10.09
CA SER A 24 -7.07 -2.19 -8.98
C SER A 24 -6.33 -1.14 -8.14
N VAL A 25 -5.71 -0.14 -8.76
CA VAL A 25 -5.03 0.96 -8.06
C VAL A 25 -6.02 1.81 -7.29
N PHE A 26 -7.18 2.13 -7.89
CA PHE A 26 -8.25 2.87 -7.21
C PHE A 26 -8.73 2.13 -5.97
N LEU A 27 -9.03 0.82 -6.11
CA LEU A 27 -9.44 -0.02 -4.98
C LEU A 27 -8.35 -0.11 -3.91
N LEU A 28 -7.09 -0.24 -4.32
CA LEU A 28 -5.97 -0.33 -3.39
C LEU A 28 -5.81 0.98 -2.59
N ARG A 29 -5.89 2.13 -3.25
CA ARG A 29 -5.76 3.46 -2.62
C ARG A 29 -6.94 3.80 -1.70
N THR A 30 -8.13 3.38 -2.05
CA THR A 30 -9.36 3.70 -1.30
C THR A 30 -9.65 2.70 -0.19
N LEU A 31 -9.66 1.39 -0.49
CA LEU A 31 -10.03 0.34 0.46
C LEU A 31 -8.85 -0.18 1.28
N GLY A 32 -7.64 -0.22 0.69
CA GLY A 32 -6.46 -0.83 1.32
C GLY A 32 -6.21 -0.31 2.74
N PRO A 33 -6.11 1.02 2.95
CA PRO A 33 -5.77 1.59 4.25
C PRO A 33 -6.83 1.44 5.35
N VAL A 34 -8.08 1.17 4.98
CA VAL A 34 -9.24 1.17 5.89
C VAL A 34 -9.91 -0.20 6.00
N TRP A 35 -9.47 -1.19 5.23
CA TRP A 35 -10.11 -2.52 5.25
C TRP A 35 -10.15 -3.13 6.66
N ARG A 36 -9.06 -2.97 7.42
CA ARG A 36 -8.94 -3.49 8.79
C ARG A 36 -9.73 -2.70 9.83
N SER A 37 -10.12 -1.46 9.55
CA SER A 37 -10.97 -0.68 10.48
C SER A 37 -12.42 -1.21 10.52
N GLY A 38 -12.78 -2.10 9.58
CA GLY A 38 -14.07 -2.76 9.51
C GLY A 38 -15.15 -1.97 8.77
N LEU A 39 -14.80 -0.79 8.20
CA LEU A 39 -15.68 0.03 7.36
C LEU A 39 -17.08 0.20 7.98
N ARG A 40 -17.12 0.73 9.21
CA ARG A 40 -18.36 0.83 9.99
C ARG A 40 -19.24 1.98 9.47
N PRO A 41 -20.57 1.82 9.45
CA PRO A 41 -21.45 2.93 9.10
C PRO A 41 -21.40 3.99 10.21
N GLU A 42 -21.21 5.26 9.86
CA GLU A 42 -21.22 6.36 10.85
C GLU A 42 -22.39 7.33 10.67
N PHE A 43 -22.96 7.42 9.47
CA PHE A 43 -24.06 8.33 9.19
C PHE A 43 -25.42 7.72 9.58
N PRO A 44 -26.35 8.51 10.15
CA PRO A 44 -27.72 8.06 10.45
C PRO A 44 -28.42 7.44 9.24
N ASP A 45 -28.21 8.01 8.05
CA ASP A 45 -28.70 7.48 6.78
C ASP A 45 -28.22 6.05 6.50
N SER A 46 -26.94 5.76 6.78
CA SER A 46 -26.37 4.42 6.57
C SER A 46 -27.09 3.37 7.40
N TYR A 47 -27.39 3.69 8.67
CA TYR A 47 -28.16 2.80 9.55
C TYR A 47 -29.58 2.58 9.02
N SER A 48 -30.27 3.65 8.62
CA SER A 48 -31.61 3.58 8.05
C SER A 48 -31.66 2.73 6.76
N PHE A 49 -30.67 2.81 5.87
CA PHE A 49 -30.60 1.91 4.71
C PHE A 49 -30.42 0.44 5.09
N LEU A 50 -29.59 0.15 6.11
CA LEU A 50 -29.36 -1.20 6.60
C LEU A 50 -30.58 -1.78 7.33
N ASP A 51 -31.32 -0.92 8.04
CA ASP A 51 -32.56 -1.27 8.74
C ASP A 51 -33.70 -1.53 7.75
N HIS A 52 -33.85 -0.69 6.73
CA HIS A 52 -34.80 -0.93 5.64
C HIS A 52 -34.48 -2.25 4.91
N ALA A 53 -33.20 -2.57 4.73
CA ALA A 53 -32.78 -3.84 4.12
C ALA A 53 -33.18 -5.08 4.95
N GLN A 54 -33.48 -4.94 6.25
CA GLN A 54 -33.95 -6.06 7.09
C GLN A 54 -35.32 -6.58 6.67
N ILE A 55 -36.17 -5.71 6.11
CA ILE A 55 -37.51 -6.06 5.63
C ILE A 55 -37.40 -7.08 4.49
N GLY A 56 -36.48 -6.84 3.55
CA GLY A 56 -36.26 -7.68 2.37
C GLY A 56 -37.31 -7.52 1.25
N PRO A 57 -36.96 -7.82 -0.01
CA PRO A 57 -37.74 -7.44 -1.19
C PRO A 57 -39.06 -8.21 -1.38
N TRP A 58 -39.32 -9.20 -0.52
CA TRP A 58 -40.52 -10.05 -0.58
C TRP A 58 -41.74 -9.43 0.09
N TRP A 59 -41.57 -8.34 0.85
CA TRP A 59 -42.64 -7.66 1.57
C TRP A 59 -42.97 -6.31 0.92
N PRO A 60 -44.26 -5.92 0.84
CA PRO A 60 -44.64 -4.63 0.26
C PRO A 60 -43.98 -3.43 0.94
N SER A 61 -43.79 -3.48 2.26
CA SER A 61 -43.13 -2.43 3.04
C SER A 61 -41.68 -2.17 2.63
N PHE A 62 -41.01 -3.11 1.97
CA PHE A 62 -39.69 -2.86 1.38
C PHE A 62 -39.76 -1.90 0.20
N TRP A 63 -40.81 -1.98 -0.61
CA TRP A 63 -40.95 -1.15 -1.81
C TRP A 63 -41.47 0.25 -1.49
N PHE A 64 -42.25 0.39 -0.42
CA PHE A 64 -42.90 1.62 -0.01
C PHE A 64 -42.48 2.09 1.39
N GLY A 65 -41.27 1.73 1.86
CA GLY A 65 -40.76 2.14 3.18
C GLY A 65 -40.08 3.52 3.17
N GLU A 66 -39.26 3.84 4.16
CA GLU A 66 -38.65 5.18 4.31
C GLU A 66 -37.51 5.51 3.33
N ARG A 67 -36.86 4.50 2.70
CA ARG A 67 -35.75 4.72 1.76
C ARG A 67 -36.01 4.24 0.33
N PRO A 68 -35.43 4.89 -0.70
CA PRO A 68 -35.44 4.39 -2.08
C PRO A 68 -34.83 2.99 -2.16
N VAL A 69 -35.45 2.10 -2.93
CA VAL A 69 -35.19 0.65 -2.86
C VAL A 69 -33.82 0.20 -3.37
N GLY A 70 -33.12 1.02 -4.15
CA GLY A 70 -31.87 0.63 -4.82
C GLY A 70 -30.76 0.21 -3.86
N LEU A 71 -30.47 1.04 -2.85
CA LEU A 71 -29.43 0.75 -1.87
C LEU A 71 -29.84 -0.34 -0.85
N PRO A 72 -31.06 -0.33 -0.28
CA PRO A 72 -31.55 -1.44 0.55
C PRO A 72 -31.53 -2.79 -0.17
N LEU A 73 -31.81 -2.83 -1.48
CA LEU A 73 -31.75 -4.07 -2.26
C LEU A 73 -30.32 -4.59 -2.37
N LEU A 74 -29.35 -3.70 -2.62
CA LEU A 74 -27.93 -4.06 -2.62
C LEU A 74 -27.49 -4.56 -1.23
N ALA A 75 -27.86 -3.84 -0.17
CA ALA A 75 -27.55 -4.22 1.20
C ALA A 75 -28.14 -5.58 1.57
N TRP A 76 -29.38 -5.86 1.16
CA TRP A 76 -30.03 -7.15 1.37
C TRP A 76 -29.30 -8.29 0.64
N ILE A 77 -28.94 -8.10 -0.64
CA ILE A 77 -28.19 -9.10 -1.43
C ILE A 77 -26.85 -9.45 -0.77
N LEU A 78 -26.20 -8.46 -0.15
CA LEU A 78 -24.89 -8.61 0.50
C LEU A 78 -24.99 -8.95 2.00
N GLY A 79 -26.18 -9.35 2.47
CA GLY A 79 -26.38 -9.81 3.84
C GLY A 79 -26.17 -8.71 4.89
N ARG A 80 -26.34 -7.43 4.52
CA ARG A 80 -26.12 -6.24 5.36
C ARG A 80 -24.67 -6.12 5.89
N ASN A 81 -23.71 -6.76 5.22
CA ASN A 81 -22.30 -6.61 5.57
C ASN A 81 -21.74 -5.32 4.98
N THR A 82 -21.46 -4.32 5.83
CA THR A 82 -20.98 -3.00 5.41
C THR A 82 -19.70 -3.07 4.56
N GLY A 83 -18.72 -3.87 4.98
CA GLY A 83 -17.49 -4.08 4.21
C GLY A 83 -17.73 -4.66 2.81
N ALA A 84 -18.68 -5.59 2.67
CA ALA A 84 -19.07 -6.14 1.36
C ALA A 84 -19.81 -5.11 0.50
N ILE A 85 -20.70 -4.30 1.09
CA ILE A 85 -21.41 -3.22 0.41
C ILE A 85 -20.40 -2.20 -0.13
N VAL A 86 -19.49 -1.75 0.73
CA VAL A 86 -18.43 -0.81 0.39
C VAL A 86 -17.53 -1.39 -0.72
N LEU A 87 -17.05 -2.62 -0.58
CA LEU A 87 -16.26 -3.28 -1.64
C LEU A 87 -16.98 -3.28 -2.99
N VAL A 88 -18.28 -3.63 -3.01
CA VAL A 88 -19.07 -3.70 -4.25
C VAL A 88 -19.30 -2.32 -4.84
N GLN A 89 -19.66 -1.31 -4.05
CA GLN A 89 -19.93 0.04 -4.55
C GLN A 89 -18.63 0.71 -5.05
N THR A 90 -17.51 0.59 -4.32
CA THR A 90 -16.21 1.14 -4.76
C THR A 90 -15.73 0.48 -6.05
N THR A 91 -15.89 -0.85 -6.15
CA THR A 91 -15.56 -1.60 -7.37
C THR A 91 -16.47 -1.19 -8.54
N ALA A 92 -17.76 -0.99 -8.28
CA ALA A 92 -18.72 -0.56 -9.28
C ALA A 92 -18.41 0.86 -9.77
N TYR A 93 -18.04 1.78 -8.87
CA TYR A 93 -17.62 3.15 -9.20
C TYR A 93 -16.41 3.17 -10.14
N ALA A 94 -15.32 2.49 -9.74
CA ALA A 94 -14.12 2.39 -10.57
C ALA A 94 -14.40 1.72 -11.93
N SER A 95 -15.27 0.70 -11.92
CA SER A 95 -15.70 0.00 -13.14
C SER A 95 -16.54 0.89 -14.05
N ALA A 96 -17.37 1.78 -13.50
CA ALA A 96 -18.17 2.72 -14.28
C ALA A 96 -17.28 3.68 -15.06
N ILE A 97 -16.23 4.21 -14.41
CA ILE A 97 -15.22 5.06 -15.05
C ILE A 97 -14.49 4.29 -16.16
N ALA A 98 -14.04 3.06 -15.89
CA ALA A 98 -13.38 2.21 -16.89
C ALA A 98 -14.28 1.89 -18.10
N VAL A 99 -15.56 1.59 -17.87
CA VAL A 99 -16.54 1.32 -18.94
C VAL A 99 -16.82 2.58 -19.75
N LEU A 100 -16.92 3.74 -19.10
CA LEU A 100 -17.06 5.02 -19.77
C LEU A 100 -15.83 5.34 -20.63
N GLY A 101 -14.63 5.18 -20.09
CA GLY A 101 -13.38 5.39 -20.83
C GLY A 101 -13.23 4.43 -22.02
N ALA A 102 -13.60 3.16 -21.84
CA ALA A 102 -13.64 2.19 -22.93
C ALA A 102 -14.67 2.55 -24.01
N THR A 103 -15.76 3.21 -23.63
CA THR A 103 -16.77 3.74 -24.56
C THR A 103 -16.20 4.92 -25.34
N ILE A 104 -15.53 5.86 -24.67
CA ILE A 104 -14.88 7.04 -25.28
C ILE A 104 -13.84 6.63 -26.32
N LEU A 105 -12.96 5.69 -25.98
CA LEU A 105 -12.00 5.12 -26.91
C LEU A 105 -12.67 4.49 -28.15
N ARG A 106 -13.93 4.06 -28.08
CA ARG A 106 -14.64 3.52 -29.26
C ARG A 106 -15.28 4.60 -30.10
N ILE A 107 -15.73 5.71 -29.50
CA ILE A 107 -16.53 6.72 -30.18
C ILE A 107 -15.70 7.90 -30.71
N VAL A 108 -14.63 8.30 -30.02
CA VAL A 108 -13.77 9.42 -30.44
C VAL A 108 -12.85 8.97 -31.57
N ALA A 109 -12.83 9.74 -32.67
CA ALA A 109 -12.08 9.38 -33.88
C ALA A 109 -10.56 9.46 -33.66
N ASN A 110 -10.08 10.55 -33.05
CA ASN A 110 -8.66 10.73 -32.76
C ASN A 110 -8.28 10.04 -31.44
N ARG A 111 -7.30 9.13 -31.49
CA ARG A 111 -6.89 8.31 -30.35
C ARG A 111 -6.18 9.07 -29.24
N VAL A 112 -5.40 10.09 -29.59
CA VAL A 112 -4.71 10.93 -28.61
C VAL A 112 -5.76 11.69 -27.80
N ILE A 113 -6.71 12.32 -28.47
CA ILE A 113 -7.82 13.04 -27.83
C ILE A 113 -8.69 12.11 -27.00
N ALA A 114 -8.95 10.89 -27.51
CA ALA A 114 -9.70 9.89 -26.76
C ALA A 114 -9.00 9.53 -25.44
N TRP A 115 -7.68 9.32 -25.45
CA TRP A 115 -6.91 9.04 -24.25
C TRP A 115 -6.82 10.23 -23.29
N ILE A 116 -6.64 11.45 -23.82
CA ILE A 116 -6.70 12.68 -23.01
C ILE A 116 -8.05 12.78 -22.30
N ALA A 117 -9.15 12.53 -23.00
CA ALA A 117 -10.49 12.55 -22.41
C ALA A 117 -10.69 11.46 -21.35
N VAL A 118 -10.14 10.26 -21.56
CA VAL A 118 -10.15 9.17 -20.56
C VAL A 118 -9.39 9.59 -19.30
N VAL A 119 -8.20 10.17 -19.44
CA VAL A 119 -7.40 10.66 -18.32
C VAL A 119 -8.12 11.79 -17.60
N ALA A 120 -8.67 12.77 -18.33
CA ALA A 120 -9.43 13.88 -17.77
C ALA A 120 -10.66 13.41 -16.95
N ILE A 121 -11.40 12.41 -17.44
CA ILE A 121 -12.54 11.83 -16.70
C ILE A 121 -12.06 11.09 -15.46
N ALA A 122 -10.97 10.32 -15.56
CA ALA A 122 -10.40 9.63 -14.41
C ALA A 122 -9.93 10.64 -13.35
N LEU A 123 -9.25 11.72 -13.76
CA LEU A 123 -8.81 12.79 -12.86
C LEU A 123 -9.99 13.48 -12.17
N VAL A 124 -11.07 13.80 -12.91
CA VAL A 124 -12.29 14.36 -12.29
C VAL A 124 -12.85 13.35 -11.30
N ALA A 125 -13.04 12.09 -11.69
CA ALA A 125 -13.71 11.10 -10.85
C ALA A 125 -12.88 10.63 -9.63
N VAL A 126 -11.55 10.78 -9.66
CA VAL A 126 -10.66 10.40 -8.55
C VAL A 126 -10.52 11.49 -7.49
N GLN A 127 -10.97 12.71 -7.77
CA GLN A 127 -10.90 13.79 -6.79
C GLN A 127 -11.63 13.40 -5.50
N PRO A 128 -11.08 13.75 -4.33
CA PRO A 128 -11.64 13.39 -3.03
C PRO A 128 -13.14 13.64 -2.96
N ARG A 129 -13.60 14.85 -3.30
CA ARG A 129 -15.02 15.25 -3.30
C ARG A 129 -16.00 14.30 -3.99
N PHE A 130 -15.55 13.44 -4.91
CA PHE A 130 -16.38 12.40 -5.54
C PHE A 130 -16.00 10.99 -5.07
N ALA A 131 -14.72 10.75 -4.82
CA ALA A 131 -14.20 9.44 -4.46
C ALA A 131 -14.56 9.01 -3.02
N THR A 132 -14.64 9.94 -2.04
CA THR A 132 -15.02 9.60 -0.65
C THR A 132 -16.34 8.84 -0.60
N TRP A 133 -17.34 9.30 -1.37
CA TRP A 133 -18.67 8.69 -1.43
C TRP A 133 -18.67 7.22 -1.82
N SER A 134 -17.61 6.72 -2.47
CA SER A 134 -17.49 5.31 -2.80
C SER A 134 -17.20 4.42 -1.59
N LEU A 135 -16.85 5.00 -0.43
CA LEU A 135 -16.65 4.31 0.85
C LEU A 135 -17.84 4.45 1.80
N GLU A 136 -18.72 5.42 1.57
CA GLU A 136 -19.88 5.66 2.42
C GLU A 136 -21.11 4.85 1.98
N VAL A 137 -21.84 4.26 2.93
CA VAL A 137 -23.09 3.53 2.65
C VAL A 137 -24.26 4.51 2.54
N LEU A 138 -24.17 5.35 1.51
CA LEU A 138 -25.13 6.42 1.23
C LEU A 138 -25.64 6.31 -0.21
N SER A 139 -26.79 6.91 -0.47
CA SER A 139 -27.41 6.87 -1.82
C SER A 139 -26.54 7.54 -2.90
N GLU A 140 -25.70 8.50 -2.50
CA GLU A 140 -24.69 9.16 -3.32
C GLU A 140 -23.75 8.16 -3.99
N SER A 141 -23.29 7.12 -3.26
CA SER A 141 -22.29 6.16 -3.74
C SER A 141 -22.76 5.45 -5.02
N LEU A 142 -23.98 4.90 -4.97
CA LEU A 142 -24.62 4.22 -6.09
C LEU A 142 -25.19 5.20 -7.12
N GLY A 143 -25.66 6.37 -6.69
CA GLY A 143 -26.16 7.42 -7.57
C GLY A 143 -25.10 7.90 -8.56
N LEU A 144 -23.91 8.23 -8.06
CA LEU A 144 -22.75 8.60 -8.88
C LEU A 144 -22.40 7.46 -9.85
N THR A 145 -22.25 6.24 -9.32
CA THR A 145 -21.85 5.06 -10.09
C THR A 145 -22.81 4.72 -11.23
N LEU A 146 -24.11 4.64 -10.95
CA LEU A 146 -25.13 4.24 -11.93
C LEU A 146 -25.37 5.35 -12.97
N SER A 147 -25.21 6.62 -12.59
CA SER A 147 -25.28 7.73 -13.55
C SER A 147 -24.20 7.64 -14.63
N LEU A 148 -22.97 7.26 -14.26
CA LEU A 148 -21.86 7.06 -15.20
C LEU A 148 -22.10 5.83 -16.10
N PHE A 149 -22.65 4.74 -15.55
CA PHE A 149 -23.05 3.58 -16.37
C PHE A 149 -24.17 3.93 -17.34
N ALA A 150 -25.19 4.67 -16.90
CA ALA A 150 -26.28 5.14 -17.75
C ALA A 150 -25.74 6.01 -18.90
N LEU A 151 -24.87 6.99 -18.59
CA LEU A 151 -24.22 7.83 -19.60
C LEU A 151 -23.41 7.00 -20.60
N ALA A 152 -22.57 6.07 -20.13
CA ALA A 152 -21.79 5.20 -21.00
C ALA A 152 -22.68 4.34 -21.91
N ALA A 153 -23.79 3.79 -21.38
CA ALA A 153 -24.72 2.97 -22.13
C ALA A 153 -25.47 3.78 -23.21
N TRP A 154 -25.93 5.00 -22.88
CA TRP A 154 -26.57 5.90 -23.84
C TRP A 154 -25.61 6.35 -24.95
N LEU A 155 -24.36 6.68 -24.63
CA LEU A 155 -23.33 7.00 -25.62
C LEU A 155 -23.01 5.78 -26.52
N ALA A 156 -22.90 4.59 -25.94
CA ALA A 156 -22.68 3.37 -26.70
C ALA A 156 -23.84 3.04 -27.65
N TYR A 157 -25.09 3.26 -27.21
CA TYR A 157 -26.28 3.14 -28.05
C TYR A 157 -26.28 4.18 -29.17
N ALA A 158 -26.06 5.46 -28.87
CA ALA A 158 -26.06 6.54 -29.85
C ALA A 158 -24.97 6.36 -30.93
N ASN A 159 -23.84 5.76 -30.58
CA ASN A 159 -22.79 5.44 -31.55
C ASN A 159 -23.12 4.23 -32.44
N ALA A 160 -23.82 3.21 -31.91
CA ALA A 160 -24.37 2.15 -32.76
C ALA A 160 -25.72 1.66 -32.22
N LEU A 161 -26.76 2.00 -32.97
CA LEU A 161 -28.17 1.89 -32.60
C LEU A 161 -28.65 0.43 -32.59
N SER A 162 -28.16 -0.35 -31.62
CA SER A 162 -28.51 -1.76 -31.43
C SER A 162 -29.49 -1.95 -30.28
N LYS A 163 -30.40 -2.92 -30.40
CA LYS A 163 -31.41 -3.25 -29.38
C LYS A 163 -30.79 -3.57 -28.03
N ARG A 164 -29.71 -4.38 -28.02
CA ARG A 164 -28.99 -4.76 -26.79
C ARG A 164 -28.46 -3.54 -26.03
N ARG A 165 -27.88 -2.56 -26.73
CA ARG A 165 -27.36 -1.34 -26.09
C ARG A 165 -28.48 -0.43 -25.59
N LEU A 166 -29.60 -0.36 -26.30
CA LEU A 166 -30.77 0.37 -25.83
C LEU A 166 -31.34 -0.24 -24.55
N VAL A 167 -31.48 -1.57 -24.48
CA VAL A 167 -31.92 -2.27 -23.26
C VAL A 167 -30.96 -1.97 -22.10
N LEU A 168 -29.65 -2.05 -22.32
CA LEU A 168 -28.66 -1.72 -21.28
C LEU A 168 -28.78 -0.26 -20.81
N ALA A 169 -29.02 0.69 -21.71
CA ALA A 169 -29.20 2.09 -21.36
C ALA A 169 -30.47 2.31 -20.52
N LEU A 170 -31.59 1.66 -20.89
CA LEU A 170 -32.83 1.71 -20.14
C LEU A 170 -32.68 1.07 -18.75
N VAL A 171 -32.09 -0.13 -18.66
CA VAL A 171 -31.85 -0.83 -17.39
C VAL A 171 -30.95 -0.01 -16.47
N ALA A 172 -29.86 0.56 -16.98
CA ALA A 172 -28.97 1.40 -16.17
C ALA A 172 -29.67 2.67 -15.68
N THR A 173 -30.52 3.29 -16.52
CA THR A 173 -31.29 4.49 -16.13
C THR A 173 -32.37 4.15 -15.10
N THR A 174 -33.06 3.02 -15.24
CA THR A 174 -34.03 2.55 -14.23
C THR A 174 -33.33 2.20 -12.92
N ALA A 175 -32.20 1.51 -12.96
CA ALA A 175 -31.43 1.22 -11.74
C ALA A 175 -31.00 2.52 -11.04
N TRP A 176 -30.56 3.51 -11.82
CA TRP A 176 -30.20 4.83 -11.29
C TRP A 176 -31.40 5.54 -10.64
N LEU A 177 -32.58 5.52 -11.27
CA LEU A 177 -33.83 6.06 -10.70
C LEU A 177 -34.15 5.48 -9.32
N LEU A 178 -33.93 4.18 -9.13
CA LEU A 178 -34.34 3.49 -7.90
C LEU A 178 -33.44 3.78 -6.69
N VAL A 179 -32.31 4.46 -6.88
CA VAL A 179 -31.38 4.78 -5.78
C VAL A 179 -31.77 6.07 -5.05
N ARG A 180 -32.37 7.04 -5.75
CA ARG A 180 -32.76 8.33 -5.15
C ARG A 180 -34.02 8.88 -5.78
N ASP A 181 -34.89 9.42 -4.95
CA ASP A 181 -36.12 10.02 -5.41
C ASP A 181 -35.86 11.32 -6.21
N ALA A 182 -34.78 12.04 -5.89
CA ALA A 182 -34.32 13.23 -6.64
C ALA A 182 -34.05 12.96 -8.14
N HIS A 183 -33.79 11.71 -8.54
CA HIS A 183 -33.57 11.36 -9.95
C HIS A 183 -34.87 11.27 -10.76
N ALA A 184 -36.05 11.29 -10.13
CA ALA A 184 -37.34 11.15 -10.80
C ALA A 184 -37.59 12.22 -11.86
N VAL A 185 -37.28 13.49 -11.56
CA VAL A 185 -37.45 14.59 -12.54
C VAL A 185 -36.53 14.40 -13.74
N THR A 186 -35.25 14.13 -13.48
CA THR A 186 -34.24 13.86 -14.52
C THR A 186 -34.66 12.69 -15.42
N VAL A 187 -35.07 11.57 -14.83
CA VAL A 187 -35.48 10.38 -15.58
C VAL A 187 -36.78 10.61 -16.33
N GLY A 188 -37.69 11.44 -15.80
CA GLY A 188 -38.88 11.90 -16.51
C GLY A 188 -38.53 12.64 -17.81
N VAL A 189 -37.56 13.55 -17.77
CA VAL A 189 -37.05 14.24 -18.98
C VAL A 189 -36.43 13.24 -19.97
N ILE A 190 -35.67 12.25 -19.48
CA ILE A 190 -35.12 11.17 -20.32
C ILE A 190 -36.23 10.33 -20.95
N ALA A 191 -37.31 10.04 -20.22
CA ALA A 191 -38.46 9.30 -20.71
C ALA A 191 -39.15 10.05 -21.86
N VAL A 192 -39.36 11.38 -21.70
CA VAL A 192 -39.89 12.25 -22.76
C VAL A 192 -38.95 12.28 -23.97
N ALA A 193 -37.65 12.47 -23.77
CA ALA A 193 -36.67 12.46 -24.85
C ALA A 193 -36.65 11.11 -25.60
N THR A 194 -36.79 9.99 -24.88
CA THR A 194 -36.87 8.64 -25.45
C THR A 194 -38.14 8.44 -26.27
N LEU A 195 -39.29 8.95 -25.77
CA LEU A 195 -40.56 8.92 -26.48
C LEU A 195 -40.50 9.75 -27.76
N VAL A 196 -39.93 10.96 -27.70
CA VAL A 196 -39.72 11.84 -28.84
C VAL A 196 -38.78 11.16 -29.86
N ALA A 197 -37.68 10.56 -29.41
CA ALA A 197 -36.75 9.81 -30.27
C ALA A 197 -37.43 8.63 -31.00
N SER A 198 -38.46 8.02 -30.40
CA SER A 198 -39.23 6.95 -31.04
C SER A 198 -39.95 7.41 -32.31
N ARG A 199 -40.31 8.70 -32.42
CA ARG A 199 -40.96 9.26 -33.62
C ARG A 199 -40.01 9.40 -34.81
N TYR A 200 -38.72 9.53 -34.54
CA TYR A 200 -37.69 9.76 -35.56
C TYR A 200 -36.96 8.49 -36.00
N THR A 201 -37.34 7.32 -35.48
CA THR A 201 -36.76 6.04 -35.90
C THR A 201 -37.66 5.31 -36.91
N SER A 202 -37.06 4.80 -37.98
CA SER A 202 -37.74 4.01 -39.02
C SER A 202 -37.78 2.50 -38.74
N ASP A 203 -36.98 2.01 -37.78
CA ASP A 203 -36.94 0.59 -37.37
C ASP A 203 -38.08 0.32 -36.37
N ASP A 204 -39.09 -0.44 -36.77
CA ASP A 204 -40.29 -0.69 -35.95
C ASP A 204 -39.99 -1.41 -34.64
N ALA A 205 -39.03 -2.34 -34.64
CA ALA A 205 -38.67 -3.04 -33.42
C ALA A 205 -37.97 -2.10 -32.43
N ARG A 206 -37.14 -1.18 -32.92
CA ARG A 206 -36.50 -0.14 -32.11
C ARG A 206 -37.50 0.91 -31.66
N ARG A 207 -38.42 1.33 -32.53
CA ARG A 207 -39.53 2.24 -32.21
C ARG A 207 -40.35 1.68 -31.06
N ARG A 208 -40.75 0.41 -31.14
CA ARG A 208 -41.47 -0.30 -30.08
C ARG A 208 -40.63 -0.33 -28.79
N LEU A 209 -39.35 -0.67 -28.87
CA LEU A 209 -38.47 -0.73 -27.70
C LEU A 209 -38.27 0.65 -27.04
N LEU A 210 -38.17 1.74 -27.82
CA LEU A 210 -38.11 3.10 -27.28
C LEU A 210 -39.43 3.51 -26.61
N ARG A 211 -40.58 3.17 -27.19
CA ARG A 211 -41.90 3.45 -26.58
C ARG A 211 -42.10 2.66 -25.29
N VAL A 212 -41.78 1.36 -25.30
CA VAL A 212 -41.84 0.51 -24.10
C VAL A 212 -40.84 1.01 -23.06
N GLY A 213 -39.62 1.36 -23.46
CA GLY A 213 -38.61 1.93 -22.58
C GLY A 213 -39.06 3.24 -21.93
N ALA A 214 -39.61 4.17 -22.72
CA ALA A 214 -40.18 5.42 -22.21
C ALA A 214 -41.34 5.18 -21.25
N ALA A 215 -42.23 4.21 -21.55
CA ALA A 215 -43.31 3.82 -20.66
C ALA A 215 -42.78 3.22 -19.34
N VAL A 216 -41.75 2.37 -19.39
CA VAL A 216 -41.10 1.79 -18.20
C VAL A 216 -40.46 2.88 -17.33
N LEU A 217 -39.76 3.83 -17.95
CA LEU A 217 -39.17 4.96 -17.21
C LEU A 217 -40.26 5.85 -16.59
N ALA A 218 -41.32 6.15 -17.33
CA ALA A 218 -42.46 6.93 -16.82
C ALA A 218 -43.18 6.20 -15.67
N LEU A 219 -43.40 4.89 -15.78
CA LEU A 219 -43.95 4.07 -14.70
C LEU A 219 -43.03 4.06 -13.47
N GLY A 220 -41.70 4.05 -13.68
CA GLY A 220 -40.73 4.22 -12.60
C GLY A 220 -40.88 5.56 -11.88
N VAL A 221 -41.05 6.66 -12.63
CA VAL A 221 -41.27 8.01 -12.06
C VAL A 221 -42.58 8.05 -11.27
N VAL A 222 -43.65 7.48 -11.82
CA VAL A 222 -44.94 7.35 -11.11
C VAL A 222 -44.78 6.52 -9.84
N TYR A 223 -44.04 5.40 -9.90
CA TYR A 223 -43.74 4.59 -8.74
C TYR A 223 -43.01 5.39 -7.66
N VAL A 224 -41.98 6.16 -8.00
CA VAL A 224 -41.27 7.01 -7.04
C VAL A 224 -42.22 8.02 -6.40
N ALA A 225 -43.05 8.70 -7.19
CA ALA A 225 -44.02 9.66 -6.67
C ALA A 225 -45.03 9.00 -5.70
N VAL A 226 -45.54 7.81 -6.04
CA VAL A 226 -46.44 7.03 -5.18
C VAL A 226 -45.70 6.59 -3.91
N ALA A 227 -44.47 6.10 -4.03
CA ALA A 227 -43.67 5.66 -2.90
C ALA A 227 -43.39 6.81 -1.93
N GLN A 228 -42.98 7.98 -2.43
CA GLN A 228 -42.78 9.18 -1.63
C GLN A 228 -44.04 9.58 -0.86
N ASN A 229 -45.21 9.48 -1.49
CA ASN A 229 -46.48 9.81 -0.86
C ASN A 229 -46.91 8.79 0.20
N VAL A 230 -46.73 7.49 -0.06
CA VAL A 230 -47.11 6.42 0.88
C VAL A 230 -46.18 6.39 2.11
N SER A 231 -44.92 6.75 1.93
CA SER A 231 -43.90 6.71 2.99
C SER A 231 -43.59 8.06 3.60
N GLU A 232 -44.31 9.12 3.20
CA GLU A 232 -44.11 10.49 3.67
C GLU A 232 -42.67 11.02 3.49
N ARG A 233 -41.88 10.47 2.55
CA ARG A 233 -40.47 10.87 2.35
C ARG A 233 -40.28 12.34 1.97
N ASN A 234 -41.30 12.97 1.39
CA ASN A 234 -41.27 14.38 1.01
C ASN A 234 -41.68 15.33 2.14
N ARG A 235 -42.04 14.80 3.31
CA ARG A 235 -42.40 15.59 4.48
C ARG A 235 -41.22 16.43 4.97
N TYR A 236 -40.06 15.79 5.20
CA TYR A 236 -38.87 16.49 5.71
C TYR A 236 -38.37 17.59 4.78
N PRO A 237 -38.19 17.35 3.46
CA PRO A 237 -37.71 18.40 2.55
C PRO A 237 -38.66 19.60 2.46
N LEU A 238 -39.98 19.37 2.47
CA LEU A 238 -40.98 20.45 2.51
C LEU A 238 -40.88 21.26 3.81
N VAL A 239 -40.83 20.60 4.96
CA VAL A 239 -40.68 21.27 6.26
C VAL A 239 -39.40 22.10 6.31
N ASN A 240 -38.28 21.52 5.86
CA ASN A 240 -36.98 22.20 5.79
C ASN A 240 -37.07 23.46 4.92
N ASN A 241 -37.68 23.35 3.74
CA ASN A 241 -37.88 24.51 2.86
C ASN A 241 -38.74 25.58 3.52
N VAL A 242 -39.82 25.20 4.20
CA VAL A 242 -40.69 26.17 4.87
C VAL A 242 -39.91 26.90 5.97
N GLY A 243 -39.25 26.17 6.85
CA GLY A 243 -38.49 26.75 7.97
C GLY A 243 -37.29 27.60 7.54
N LEU A 244 -36.49 27.12 6.58
CA LEU A 244 -35.22 27.75 6.22
C LEU A 244 -35.31 28.75 5.07
N ARG A 245 -36.36 28.71 4.23
CA ARG A 245 -36.44 29.56 3.02
C ARG A 245 -37.75 30.30 2.87
N VAL A 246 -38.89 29.68 3.17
CA VAL A 246 -40.19 30.35 3.05
C VAL A 246 -40.38 31.34 4.20
N LEU A 247 -40.39 30.88 5.44
CA LEU A 247 -40.66 31.71 6.63
C LEU A 247 -39.69 32.90 6.82
N PRO A 248 -38.40 32.80 6.46
CA PRO A 248 -37.50 33.95 6.55
C PRO A 248 -37.73 35.04 5.50
N ASP A 249 -38.51 34.76 4.45
CA ASP A 249 -38.84 35.70 3.37
C ASP A 249 -40.33 36.07 3.48
N ASP A 250 -40.62 37.32 3.83
CA ASP A 250 -41.98 37.81 4.07
C ASP A 250 -42.86 37.72 2.82
N ASP A 251 -42.30 37.97 1.62
CA ASP A 251 -43.04 37.95 0.36
C ASP A 251 -43.37 36.51 -0.03
N LEU A 252 -42.38 35.61 0.08
CA LEU A 252 -42.58 34.18 -0.20
C LEU A 252 -43.53 33.55 0.82
N THR A 253 -43.44 33.95 2.09
CA THR A 253 -44.38 33.52 3.14
C THR A 253 -45.80 33.94 2.79
N ALA A 254 -46.02 35.19 2.39
CA ALA A 254 -47.35 35.69 2.02
C ALA A 254 -47.94 34.90 0.84
N ASP A 255 -47.12 34.58 -0.16
CA ASP A 255 -47.54 33.78 -1.32
C ASP A 255 -47.90 32.33 -0.95
N TRP A 256 -47.12 31.69 -0.08
CA TRP A 256 -47.40 30.33 0.40
C TRP A 256 -48.65 30.29 1.29
N VAL A 257 -48.85 31.29 2.14
CA VAL A 257 -50.09 31.45 2.92
C VAL A 257 -51.29 31.67 2.00
N GLY A 258 -51.13 32.49 0.95
CA GLY A 258 -52.15 32.71 -0.07
C GLY A 258 -52.55 31.44 -0.84
N ARG A 259 -51.66 30.43 -0.87
CA ARG A 259 -51.92 29.10 -1.46
C ARG A 259 -52.45 28.07 -0.47
N GLY A 260 -52.59 28.41 0.82
CA GLY A 260 -53.21 27.55 1.83
C GLY A 260 -52.28 27.08 2.95
N MET A 261 -51.02 27.55 3.00
CA MET A 261 -50.13 27.25 4.12
C MET A 261 -50.67 27.86 5.43
N PRO A 262 -50.92 27.08 6.49
CA PRO A 262 -51.45 27.59 7.74
C PRO A 262 -50.34 28.29 8.54
N LEU A 263 -50.48 29.60 8.75
CA LEU A 263 -49.53 30.40 9.52
C LEU A 263 -50.03 30.60 10.96
N SER A 264 -49.34 29.99 11.92
CA SER A 264 -49.57 30.19 13.37
C SER A 264 -48.35 30.84 14.03
N ASP A 265 -48.50 31.41 15.22
CA ASP A 265 -47.36 31.94 15.98
C ASP A 265 -46.33 30.84 16.30
N ALA A 266 -46.80 29.61 16.58
CA ALA A 266 -45.93 28.46 16.78
C ALA A 266 -45.12 28.12 15.52
N LEU A 267 -45.66 28.33 14.31
CA LEU A 267 -44.92 28.13 13.06
C LEU A 267 -43.90 29.25 12.84
N ARG A 268 -44.26 30.51 13.12
CA ARG A 268 -43.33 31.66 13.05
C ARG A 268 -42.17 31.53 14.04
N GLU A 269 -42.39 30.92 15.21
CA GLU A 269 -41.30 30.60 16.15
C GLU A 269 -40.24 29.67 15.53
N ARG A 270 -40.54 28.99 14.41
CA ARG A 270 -39.62 28.09 13.72
C ARG A 270 -38.91 28.73 12.51
N THR A 271 -39.04 30.04 12.30
CA THR A 271 -38.32 30.74 11.24
C THR A 271 -36.81 30.54 11.39
N GLY A 272 -36.16 30.03 10.35
CA GLY A 272 -34.72 29.73 10.35
C GLY A 272 -34.34 28.37 10.96
N SER A 273 -35.32 27.54 11.34
CA SER A 273 -35.10 26.19 11.87
C SER A 273 -35.38 25.10 10.82
N ASP A 274 -34.70 23.96 10.91
CA ASP A 274 -34.97 22.77 10.10
C ASP A 274 -35.84 21.74 10.84
N SER A 275 -36.14 20.61 10.20
CA SER A 275 -36.96 19.53 10.78
C SER A 275 -36.36 18.85 12.03
N TRP A 276 -35.05 18.99 12.27
CA TRP A 276 -34.34 18.36 13.39
C TRP A 276 -34.06 19.31 14.56
N SER A 277 -34.23 20.61 14.32
CA SER A 277 -34.05 21.68 15.30
C SER A 277 -35.12 21.64 16.41
N ASP A 278 -34.80 22.24 17.56
CA ASP A 278 -35.70 22.40 18.71
C ASP A 278 -36.36 21.11 19.23
N GLY A 279 -35.65 19.98 19.16
CA GLY A 279 -36.19 18.67 19.54
C GLY A 279 -37.27 18.17 18.58
N GLU A 280 -37.06 18.38 17.28
CA GLU A 280 -37.97 17.97 16.20
C GLU A 280 -39.35 18.62 16.32
N ALA A 281 -39.40 19.89 16.74
CA ALA A 281 -40.65 20.60 17.02
C ALA A 281 -41.61 20.62 15.82
N PHE A 282 -41.10 20.77 14.59
CA PHE A 282 -41.93 20.67 13.38
C PHE A 282 -42.67 19.33 13.27
N LEU A 283 -42.02 18.24 13.70
CA LEU A 283 -42.56 16.89 13.59
C LEU A 283 -43.47 16.53 14.77
N SER A 284 -43.22 17.09 15.96
CA SER A 284 -43.83 16.63 17.21
C SER A 284 -44.67 17.67 17.97
N ASP A 285 -44.46 18.98 17.81
CA ASP A 285 -45.16 20.01 18.60
C ASP A 285 -46.67 19.99 18.30
N PRO A 286 -47.55 19.69 19.26
CA PRO A 286 -48.99 19.65 19.03
C PRO A 286 -49.57 20.95 18.44
N ARG A 287 -48.93 22.11 18.66
CA ARG A 287 -49.35 23.41 18.13
C ARG A 287 -49.21 23.53 16.60
N LEU A 288 -48.41 22.65 15.99
CA LEU A 288 -48.15 22.61 14.54
C LEU A 288 -49.01 21.56 13.80
N ASP A 289 -50.07 21.04 14.43
CA ASP A 289 -50.88 19.96 13.83
C ASP A 289 -51.54 20.34 12.50
N GLN A 290 -52.10 21.56 12.41
CA GLN A 290 -52.65 22.06 11.14
C GLN A 290 -51.60 22.19 10.05
N PHE A 291 -50.38 22.63 10.41
CA PHE A 291 -49.26 22.70 9.49
C PHE A 291 -48.84 21.32 9.00
N ARG A 292 -48.71 20.34 9.89
CA ARG A 292 -48.41 18.95 9.50
C ARG A 292 -49.48 18.36 8.58
N ASN A 293 -50.77 18.56 8.88
CA ASN A 293 -51.86 18.12 8.01
C ASN A 293 -51.79 18.75 6.61
N TRP A 294 -51.38 20.02 6.51
CA TRP A 294 -51.12 20.67 5.22
C TRP A 294 -49.88 20.09 4.53
N VAL A 295 -48.77 19.89 5.27
CA VAL A 295 -47.53 19.26 4.76
C VAL A 295 -47.78 17.86 4.22
N ASP A 296 -48.65 17.08 4.86
CA ASP A 296 -48.99 15.71 4.46
C ASP A 296 -50.05 15.68 3.33
N GLY A 297 -50.61 16.84 2.97
CA GLY A 297 -51.65 17.02 1.95
C GLY A 297 -51.27 18.02 0.86
N GLU A 298 -51.92 19.19 0.87
CA GLU A 298 -51.81 20.19 -0.20
C GLU A 298 -50.40 20.80 -0.33
N GLY A 299 -49.63 20.86 0.76
CA GLY A 299 -48.27 21.40 0.76
C GLY A 299 -47.31 20.64 -0.14
N GLN A 300 -47.49 19.31 -0.30
CA GLN A 300 -46.70 18.53 -1.25
C GLN A 300 -46.92 18.98 -2.69
N ARG A 301 -48.17 19.31 -3.04
CA ARG A 301 -48.51 19.83 -4.36
C ARG A 301 -47.93 21.23 -4.55
N ASP A 302 -48.03 22.09 -3.54
CA ASP A 302 -47.52 23.45 -3.61
C ASP A 302 -45.99 23.48 -3.75
N GLN A 303 -45.26 22.60 -3.06
CA GLN A 303 -43.82 22.43 -3.22
C GLN A 303 -43.40 22.05 -4.65
N VAL A 304 -44.22 21.26 -5.35
CA VAL A 304 -43.95 20.92 -6.76
C VAL A 304 -44.33 22.08 -7.68
N MET A 305 -45.41 22.80 -7.39
CA MET A 305 -45.83 23.96 -8.17
C MET A 305 -44.85 25.14 -8.01
N SER A 306 -44.22 25.29 -6.85
CA SER A 306 -43.24 26.35 -6.58
C SER A 306 -42.02 26.27 -7.49
N LEU A 307 -41.66 25.07 -8.00
CA LEU A 307 -40.60 24.88 -9.00
C LEU A 307 -40.82 25.74 -10.26
N VAL A 308 -42.09 26.05 -10.58
CA VAL A 308 -42.48 26.79 -11.77
C VAL A 308 -43.01 28.17 -11.42
N LEU A 309 -43.92 28.27 -10.45
CA LEU A 309 -44.57 29.52 -10.06
C LEU A 309 -43.58 30.50 -9.43
N ASP A 310 -42.68 29.98 -8.60
CA ASP A 310 -41.75 30.79 -7.80
C ASP A 310 -40.34 30.73 -8.39
N ALA A 311 -40.22 30.30 -9.65
CA ALA A 311 -38.94 30.06 -10.31
C ALA A 311 -38.01 31.30 -10.34
N PRO A 312 -38.48 32.54 -10.61
CA PRO A 312 -37.62 33.72 -10.57
C PRO A 312 -36.95 33.93 -9.21
N HIS A 313 -37.69 33.70 -8.12
CA HIS A 313 -37.17 33.77 -6.76
C HIS A 313 -36.12 32.67 -6.53
N TRP A 314 -36.47 31.41 -6.81
CA TRP A 314 -35.54 30.28 -6.65
C TRP A 314 -34.27 30.39 -7.47
N PHE A 315 -34.33 30.94 -8.69
CA PHE A 315 -33.13 31.19 -9.49
C PHE A 315 -32.24 32.29 -8.91
N GLY A 316 -32.84 33.33 -8.30
CA GLY A 316 -32.12 34.38 -7.59
C GLY A 316 -31.32 33.80 -6.42
N GLU A 317 -32.01 33.03 -5.57
CA GLU A 317 -31.42 32.36 -4.41
C GLU A 317 -30.37 31.31 -4.81
N PHE A 318 -30.68 30.45 -5.78
CA PHE A 318 -29.72 29.47 -6.29
C PHE A 318 -28.44 30.14 -6.79
N ARG A 319 -28.55 31.25 -7.53
CA ARG A 319 -27.38 32.00 -8.03
C ARG A 319 -26.56 32.63 -6.91
N ARG A 320 -27.22 33.07 -5.83
CA ARG A 320 -26.61 33.67 -4.64
C ARG A 320 -25.78 32.64 -3.88
N ASP A 321 -26.32 31.43 -3.69
CA ASP A 321 -25.69 30.37 -2.91
C ASP A 321 -24.68 29.52 -3.70
N LEU A 322 -24.77 29.57 -5.04
CA LEU A 322 -23.94 28.78 -5.95
C LEU A 322 -22.42 28.85 -5.65
N PRO A 323 -21.80 30.00 -5.31
CA PRO A 323 -20.38 30.03 -4.98
C PRO A 323 -20.00 29.10 -3.82
N GLY A 324 -20.81 29.04 -2.75
CA GLY A 324 -20.58 28.14 -1.62
C GLY A 324 -20.79 26.68 -1.99
N LEU A 325 -21.81 26.40 -2.81
CA LEU A 325 -22.09 25.05 -3.31
C LEU A 325 -20.98 24.51 -4.22
N LEU A 326 -20.30 25.38 -4.97
CA LEU A 326 -19.22 25.01 -5.91
C LEU A 326 -17.86 24.81 -5.24
N THR A 327 -17.60 25.46 -4.10
CA THR A 327 -16.30 25.39 -3.39
C THR A 327 -16.26 24.35 -2.27
N TYR A 328 -17.39 23.74 -1.91
CA TYR A 328 -17.47 22.78 -0.82
C TYR A 328 -16.60 21.54 -1.07
N ARG A 329 -15.77 21.17 -0.07
CA ARG A 329 -14.76 20.10 -0.18
C ARG A 329 -15.22 18.74 0.36
N PHE A 330 -16.31 18.70 1.13
CA PHE A 330 -16.85 17.49 1.77
C PHE A 330 -15.89 16.83 2.76
N ASP A 331 -15.00 17.59 3.39
CA ASP A 331 -14.05 17.08 4.39
C ASP A 331 -14.79 16.48 5.61
N ASP A 332 -16.00 16.97 5.91
CA ASP A 332 -16.93 16.46 6.93
C ASP A 332 -17.49 15.05 6.62
N TYR A 333 -17.48 14.67 5.34
CA TYR A 333 -17.88 13.35 4.85
C TYR A 333 -16.70 12.43 4.57
N ASP A 334 -15.46 12.90 4.69
CA ASP A 334 -14.27 12.11 4.39
C ASP A 334 -13.75 11.37 5.64
N ARG A 335 -14.58 10.45 6.17
CA ARG A 335 -14.27 9.67 7.39
C ARG A 335 -13.10 8.73 7.27
N TYR A 336 -12.69 8.48 6.04
CA TYR A 336 -11.68 7.51 5.69
C TYR A 336 -10.45 8.17 5.09
N ASP A 337 -10.25 9.49 5.26
CA ASP A 337 -9.10 10.27 4.78
C ASP A 337 -8.73 9.96 3.33
N VAL A 338 -9.73 9.90 2.45
CA VAL A 338 -9.55 9.68 1.02
C VAL A 338 -8.85 10.89 0.38
N GLY A 339 -9.08 12.09 0.93
CA GLY A 339 -8.43 13.35 0.63
C GLY A 339 -6.92 13.27 0.64
N ASP A 340 -6.36 12.71 1.71
CA ASP A 340 -4.91 12.61 1.89
C ASP A 340 -4.23 11.62 0.94
N ARG A 341 -5.02 10.74 0.30
CA ARG A 341 -4.51 9.59 -0.48
C ARG A 341 -4.68 9.75 -1.98
N LEU A 342 -5.57 10.65 -2.40
CA LEU A 342 -5.89 10.90 -3.80
C LEU A 342 -5.49 12.34 -4.19
N PRO A 343 -5.24 12.60 -5.48
CA PRO A 343 -4.85 13.94 -5.92
C PRO A 343 -5.93 14.98 -5.59
N ASP A 344 -5.56 15.95 -4.76
CA ASP A 344 -6.34 17.16 -4.57
C ASP A 344 -6.45 17.92 -5.90
N GLY A 345 -7.68 18.23 -6.33
CA GLY A 345 -7.97 18.82 -7.64
C GLY A 345 -7.47 20.26 -7.86
N SER A 346 -6.46 20.74 -7.14
CA SER A 346 -6.15 22.16 -6.97
C SER A 346 -5.19 22.79 -8.00
N SER A 347 -4.52 22.05 -8.91
CA SER A 347 -3.42 22.66 -9.68
C SER A 347 -3.49 22.65 -11.22
N TRP A 348 -4.40 21.93 -11.90
CA TRP A 348 -4.44 21.99 -13.38
C TRP A 348 -5.73 21.53 -14.10
N PHE A 349 -6.61 20.72 -13.48
CA PHE A 349 -7.85 20.26 -14.11
C PHE A 349 -8.95 20.02 -13.07
N ASP A 350 -9.82 21.02 -12.87
CA ASP A 350 -10.91 20.95 -11.89
C ASP A 350 -12.28 21.30 -12.52
N VAL A 351 -13.38 20.82 -11.91
CA VAL A 351 -14.74 21.26 -12.25
C VAL A 351 -14.98 22.69 -11.74
N PRO A 352 -16.06 23.35 -12.20
CA PRO A 352 -16.37 24.72 -11.80
C PRO A 352 -16.34 24.97 -10.28
N ARG A 353 -15.58 25.99 -9.86
CA ARG A 353 -15.56 26.52 -8.48
C ARG A 353 -16.22 27.89 -8.34
N THR A 354 -16.58 28.52 -9.46
CA THR A 354 -17.19 29.85 -9.50
C THR A 354 -18.35 29.88 -10.49
N ASN A 355 -19.29 30.80 -10.29
CA ASN A 355 -20.43 30.99 -11.19
C ASN A 355 -19.99 31.20 -12.65
N THR A 356 -18.94 32.00 -12.86
CA THR A 356 -18.36 32.26 -14.18
C THR A 356 -17.80 30.98 -14.81
N SER A 357 -17.05 30.19 -14.03
CA SER A 357 -16.55 28.91 -14.53
C SER A 357 -17.70 27.95 -14.88
N LEU A 358 -18.75 27.86 -14.06
CA LEU A 358 -19.89 27.00 -14.35
C LEU A 358 -20.59 27.41 -15.65
N ALA A 359 -20.85 28.71 -15.82
CA ALA A 359 -21.44 29.24 -17.04
C ALA A 359 -20.58 28.93 -18.28
N LEU A 360 -19.25 29.08 -18.18
CA LEU A 360 -18.33 28.73 -19.25
C LEU A 360 -18.37 27.23 -19.59
N TRP A 361 -18.35 26.35 -18.58
CA TRP A 361 -18.43 24.91 -18.77
C TRP A 361 -19.75 24.49 -19.44
N LEU A 362 -20.88 25.04 -19.00
CA LEU A 362 -22.19 24.78 -19.62
C LEU A 362 -22.24 25.30 -21.06
N ALA A 363 -21.74 26.51 -21.32
CA ALA A 363 -21.69 27.08 -22.67
C ALA A 363 -20.82 26.25 -23.61
N VAL A 364 -19.62 25.86 -23.18
CA VAL A 364 -18.71 24.98 -23.93
C VAL A 364 -19.35 23.62 -24.18
N GLY A 365 -19.96 23.02 -23.16
CA GLY A 365 -20.69 21.75 -23.28
C GLY A 365 -21.82 21.80 -24.29
N ALA A 366 -22.62 22.87 -24.27
CA ALA A 366 -23.73 23.08 -25.20
C ALA A 366 -23.22 23.27 -26.63
N LEU A 367 -22.24 24.16 -26.85
CA LEU A 367 -21.64 24.41 -28.16
C LEU A 367 -20.96 23.16 -28.73
N ALA A 368 -20.24 22.40 -27.91
CA ALA A 368 -19.62 21.15 -28.31
C ALA A 368 -20.67 20.09 -28.67
N SER A 369 -21.75 19.96 -27.89
CA SER A 369 -22.86 19.05 -28.17
C SER A 369 -23.55 19.39 -29.50
N ILE A 370 -23.77 20.67 -29.78
CA ILE A 370 -24.30 21.17 -31.07
C ILE A 370 -23.33 20.84 -32.21
N ALA A 371 -22.03 21.08 -32.02
CA ALA A 371 -21.00 20.77 -33.03
C ALA A 371 -20.97 19.27 -33.34
N VAL A 372 -21.09 18.41 -32.33
CA VAL A 372 -21.21 16.95 -32.50
C VAL A 372 -22.52 16.60 -33.20
N ALA A 373 -23.65 17.22 -32.84
CA ALA A 373 -24.96 16.93 -33.45
C ALA A 373 -24.98 17.19 -34.96
N ARG A 374 -24.22 18.18 -35.45
CA ARG A 374 -24.08 18.48 -36.89
C ARG A 374 -23.51 17.32 -37.71
N LYS A 375 -22.69 16.46 -37.10
CA LYS A 375 -22.06 15.30 -37.77
C LYS A 375 -22.63 13.96 -37.33
N ARG A 376 -22.92 13.84 -36.04
CA ARG A 376 -23.33 12.63 -35.35
C ARG A 376 -24.57 12.93 -34.52
N ARG A 377 -25.69 13.18 -35.20
CA ARG A 377 -26.95 13.68 -34.61
C ARG A 377 -27.35 12.95 -33.32
N ALA A 378 -27.34 11.61 -33.31
CA ALA A 378 -27.71 10.84 -32.13
C ALA A 378 -26.80 11.08 -30.92
N LEU A 379 -25.48 11.19 -31.12
CA LEU A 379 -24.52 11.45 -30.04
C LEU A 379 -24.67 12.88 -29.50
N GLY A 380 -24.81 13.86 -30.39
CA GLY A 380 -25.01 15.25 -29.97
C GLY A 380 -26.33 15.46 -29.22
N VAL A 381 -27.40 14.76 -29.63
CA VAL A 381 -28.68 14.78 -28.89
C VAL A 381 -28.55 14.13 -27.52
N VAL A 382 -27.89 12.98 -27.39
CA VAL A 382 -27.67 12.33 -26.09
C VAL A 382 -26.87 13.23 -25.15
N LEU A 383 -25.80 13.88 -25.63
CA LEU A 383 -25.02 14.81 -24.82
C LEU A 383 -25.82 16.05 -24.41
N GLY A 384 -26.59 16.62 -25.35
CA GLY A 384 -27.46 17.77 -25.07
C GLY A 384 -28.53 17.43 -24.03
N VAL A 385 -29.20 16.28 -24.16
CA VAL A 385 -30.18 15.81 -23.17
C VAL A 385 -29.50 15.58 -21.83
N ALA A 386 -28.35 14.90 -21.79
CA ALA A 386 -27.62 14.65 -20.55
C ALA A 386 -27.20 15.94 -19.83
N LEU A 387 -26.76 16.96 -20.58
CA LEU A 387 -26.40 18.26 -20.02
C LEU A 387 -27.63 18.99 -19.47
N VAL A 388 -28.72 19.06 -20.25
CA VAL A 388 -29.98 19.70 -19.84
C VAL A 388 -30.54 19.03 -18.59
N THR A 389 -30.60 17.70 -18.56
CA THR A 389 -31.11 16.97 -17.39
C THR A 389 -30.26 17.21 -16.15
N THR A 390 -28.94 17.36 -16.30
CA THR A 390 -28.05 17.64 -15.18
C THR A 390 -28.28 19.05 -14.62
N VAL A 391 -28.56 20.03 -15.48
CA VAL A 391 -28.93 21.40 -15.05
C VAL A 391 -30.31 21.42 -14.38
N VAL A 392 -31.28 20.68 -14.93
CA VAL A 392 -32.60 20.54 -14.29
C VAL A 392 -32.45 19.92 -12.91
N GLU A 393 -31.63 18.88 -12.77
CA GLU A 393 -31.36 18.27 -11.47
C GLU A 393 -30.71 19.24 -10.49
N ALA A 394 -29.77 20.07 -10.97
CA ALA A 394 -29.14 21.10 -10.15
C ALA A 394 -30.18 22.03 -9.52
N TYR A 395 -31.10 22.52 -10.36
CA TYR A 395 -32.19 23.38 -9.93
C TYR A 395 -33.16 22.65 -8.99
N THR A 396 -33.62 21.45 -9.33
CA THR A 396 -34.57 20.72 -8.49
C THR A 396 -33.99 20.30 -7.15
N SER A 397 -32.71 19.89 -7.12
CA SER A 397 -32.03 19.54 -5.86
C SER A 397 -31.82 20.76 -4.96
N TYR A 398 -31.65 21.95 -5.55
CA TYR A 398 -31.63 23.18 -4.76
C TYR A 398 -33.03 23.51 -4.22
N VAL A 399 -34.07 23.49 -5.05
CA VAL A 399 -35.41 23.96 -4.65
C VAL A 399 -36.16 23.00 -3.74
N LEU A 400 -35.98 21.68 -3.90
CA LEU A 400 -36.80 20.68 -3.20
C LEU A 400 -36.36 20.37 -1.78
N ASP A 401 -35.14 20.74 -1.38
CA ASP A 401 -34.68 20.63 0.01
C ASP A 401 -33.74 21.79 0.34
N ALA A 402 -33.79 22.28 1.57
CA ALA A 402 -32.96 23.37 2.08
C ALA A 402 -31.79 22.89 2.95
N VAL A 403 -31.79 21.61 3.36
CA VAL A 403 -30.73 21.01 4.17
C VAL A 403 -29.73 20.27 3.28
N GLU A 404 -28.44 20.35 3.64
CA GLU A 404 -27.35 19.63 2.96
C GLU A 404 -27.32 19.76 1.42
N VAL A 405 -27.72 20.92 0.89
CA VAL A 405 -27.83 21.16 -0.57
C VAL A 405 -26.53 20.85 -1.31
N GLN A 406 -25.38 21.14 -0.69
CA GLN A 406 -24.05 20.79 -1.18
C GLN A 406 -23.93 19.28 -1.48
N ARG A 407 -24.38 18.41 -0.58
CA ARG A 407 -24.35 16.95 -0.75
C ARG A 407 -25.22 16.52 -1.93
N HIS A 408 -26.34 17.17 -2.18
CA HIS A 408 -27.17 16.90 -3.36
C HIS A 408 -26.53 17.38 -4.68
N MET A 409 -25.63 18.36 -4.63
CA MET A 409 -24.90 18.87 -5.80
C MET A 409 -23.76 17.98 -6.27
N VAL A 410 -23.24 17.07 -5.44
CA VAL A 410 -22.07 16.25 -5.80
C VAL A 410 -22.25 15.50 -7.12
N GLY A 411 -23.40 14.85 -7.31
CA GLY A 411 -23.67 14.09 -8.53
C GLY A 411 -23.88 14.95 -9.76
N VAL A 412 -24.40 16.16 -9.58
CA VAL A 412 -24.56 17.15 -10.66
C VAL A 412 -23.19 17.61 -11.14
N LEU A 413 -22.29 18.01 -10.24
CA LEU A 413 -20.96 18.52 -10.58
C LEU A 413 -20.10 17.47 -11.28
N LEU A 414 -20.12 16.21 -10.82
CA LEU A 414 -19.43 15.10 -11.48
C LEU A 414 -19.89 14.96 -12.94
N ARG A 415 -21.21 14.95 -13.16
CA ARG A 415 -21.78 14.77 -14.50
C ARG A 415 -21.50 15.96 -15.41
N ILE A 416 -21.58 17.20 -14.93
CA ILE A 416 -21.19 18.38 -15.73
C ILE A 416 -19.74 18.23 -16.20
N GLY A 417 -18.82 17.93 -15.27
CA GLY A 417 -17.41 17.72 -15.58
C GLY A 417 -17.21 16.65 -16.67
N VAL A 418 -17.79 15.48 -16.47
CA VAL A 418 -17.64 14.33 -17.37
C VAL A 418 -18.30 14.58 -18.74
N ILE A 419 -19.53 15.11 -18.78
CA ILE A 419 -20.28 15.34 -20.03
C ILE A 419 -19.55 16.38 -20.91
N VAL A 420 -19.08 17.49 -20.32
CA VAL A 420 -18.37 18.54 -21.05
C VAL A 420 -17.08 17.99 -21.65
N VAL A 421 -16.29 17.23 -20.89
CA VAL A 421 -15.07 16.57 -21.40
C VAL A 421 -15.38 15.67 -22.59
N ILE A 422 -16.43 14.86 -22.51
CA ILE A 422 -16.83 13.96 -23.60
C ILE A 422 -17.27 14.74 -24.85
N ALA A 423 -18.10 15.78 -24.65
CA ALA A 423 -18.62 16.60 -25.75
C ALA A 423 -17.48 17.31 -26.49
N VAL A 424 -16.55 17.91 -25.74
CA VAL A 424 -15.35 18.58 -26.26
C VAL A 424 -14.46 17.60 -27.00
N ALA A 425 -14.18 16.42 -26.42
CA ALA A 425 -13.35 15.39 -27.05
C ALA A 425 -13.94 14.88 -28.38
N LEU A 426 -15.25 14.70 -28.46
CA LEU A 426 -15.95 14.33 -29.70
C LEU A 426 -15.88 15.45 -30.74
N ALA A 427 -16.12 16.70 -30.34
CA ALA A 427 -16.07 17.86 -31.24
C ALA A 427 -14.67 18.06 -31.84
N PHE A 428 -13.62 18.05 -31.01
CA PHE A 428 -12.23 18.16 -31.46
C PHE A 428 -11.76 16.94 -32.25
N GLY A 429 -12.14 15.73 -31.82
CA GLY A 429 -11.87 14.50 -32.54
C GLY A 429 -12.39 14.53 -33.97
N ASP A 430 -13.58 15.09 -34.19
CA ASP A 430 -14.19 15.25 -35.51
C ASP A 430 -13.64 16.44 -36.32
N ALA A 431 -13.03 17.42 -35.67
CA ALA A 431 -12.35 18.53 -36.33
C ALA A 431 -10.97 18.09 -36.85
N LEU A 432 -10.15 17.49 -35.99
CA LEU A 432 -8.77 17.09 -36.27
C LEU A 432 -8.64 15.85 -37.15
N ALA A 433 -9.65 14.99 -37.22
CA ALA A 433 -9.67 13.91 -38.20
C ALA A 433 -9.67 14.42 -39.67
N ARG A 434 -10.04 15.68 -39.92
CA ARG A 434 -10.07 16.28 -41.27
C ARG A 434 -8.69 16.69 -41.80
N THR A 435 -7.71 16.93 -40.93
CA THR A 435 -6.37 17.40 -41.31
C THR A 435 -5.38 16.27 -41.57
N SER A 436 -5.69 15.04 -41.11
CA SER A 436 -4.78 13.89 -41.14
C SER A 436 -4.92 12.98 -42.39
N SER A 437 -5.67 13.35 -43.42
CA SER A 437 -5.97 12.46 -44.57
C SER A 437 -4.85 12.33 -45.61
N ARG A 438 -3.58 12.47 -45.23
CA ARG A 438 -2.42 12.25 -46.12
C ARG A 438 -1.19 11.90 -45.29
N THR A 439 -0.98 10.61 -45.04
CA THR A 439 0.35 10.00 -44.88
C THR A 439 0.18 8.49 -44.83
N SER A 440 0.81 7.81 -45.79
CA SER A 440 1.04 6.37 -45.82
C SER A 440 1.71 5.94 -44.51
N ARG A 441 1.18 4.91 -43.85
CA ARG A 441 1.77 4.33 -42.63
C ARG A 441 2.13 2.86 -42.84
N PRO A 442 3.28 2.42 -42.31
CA PRO A 442 3.90 1.15 -42.64
C PRO A 442 3.22 -0.04 -41.94
N GLU A 443 3.33 -1.20 -42.57
CA GLU A 443 2.91 -2.49 -42.02
C GLU A 443 3.66 -2.77 -40.71
N SER A 444 2.92 -2.80 -39.60
CA SER A 444 3.43 -3.22 -38.30
C SER A 444 2.84 -4.57 -37.96
N HIS A 445 3.70 -5.50 -37.53
CA HIS A 445 3.32 -6.84 -37.09
C HIS A 445 2.16 -6.79 -36.08
N GLU A 446 1.05 -7.43 -36.42
CA GLU A 446 -0.13 -7.53 -35.57
C GLU A 446 0.18 -8.43 -34.34
N LEU A 447 0.22 -7.85 -33.15
CA LEU A 447 0.20 -8.60 -31.90
C LEU A 447 -1.22 -9.16 -31.67
N PRO A 448 -1.36 -10.43 -31.23
CA PRO A 448 -2.66 -11.05 -31.03
C PRO A 448 -3.45 -10.39 -29.88
N PRO A 449 -4.79 -10.26 -30.00
CA PRO A 449 -5.64 -9.61 -29.00
C PRO A 449 -5.58 -10.28 -27.62
N ILE A 450 -5.16 -9.53 -26.59
CA ILE A 450 -5.29 -9.83 -25.16
C ILE A 450 -6.77 -9.92 -24.78
N GLU A 451 -7.24 -11.13 -24.54
CA GLU A 451 -8.59 -11.43 -24.02
C GLU A 451 -8.90 -10.68 -22.72
N ARG A 452 -10.18 -10.38 -22.45
CA ARG A 452 -10.62 -9.62 -21.26
C ARG A 452 -10.10 -10.23 -19.94
N SER A 453 -10.13 -11.56 -19.85
CA SER A 453 -9.63 -12.32 -18.71
C SER A 453 -8.13 -12.14 -18.51
N LYS A 454 -7.33 -12.05 -19.58
CA LYS A 454 -5.87 -11.85 -19.51
C LYS A 454 -5.53 -10.46 -19.00
N ALA A 455 -6.24 -9.42 -19.44
CA ALA A 455 -5.98 -8.06 -19.00
C ALA A 455 -6.35 -7.85 -17.52
N ALA A 456 -7.49 -8.38 -17.07
CA ALA A 456 -7.85 -8.39 -15.66
C ALA A 456 -6.80 -9.13 -14.81
N PHE A 457 -6.33 -10.28 -15.30
CA PHE A 457 -5.29 -11.05 -14.64
C PHE A 457 -3.96 -10.30 -14.55
N VAL A 458 -3.56 -9.57 -15.59
CA VAL A 458 -2.35 -8.72 -15.57
C VAL A 458 -2.50 -7.57 -14.58
N GLY A 459 -3.66 -6.89 -14.57
CA GLY A 459 -3.94 -5.80 -13.62
C GLY A 459 -3.90 -6.29 -12.17
N VAL A 460 -4.63 -7.37 -11.85
CA VAL A 460 -4.60 -7.99 -10.53
C VAL A 460 -3.19 -8.47 -10.17
N GLY A 461 -2.48 -9.11 -11.10
CA GLY A 461 -1.11 -9.58 -10.87
C GLY A 461 -0.13 -8.45 -10.55
N ALA A 462 -0.19 -7.33 -11.28
CA ALA A 462 0.65 -6.16 -11.01
C ALA A 462 0.34 -5.54 -9.64
N THR A 463 -0.94 -5.43 -9.28
CA THR A 463 -1.37 -4.96 -7.96
C THR A 463 -0.91 -5.89 -6.86
N LEU A 464 -1.05 -7.21 -7.02
CA LEU A 464 -0.55 -8.19 -6.06
C LEU A 464 0.97 -8.10 -5.88
N VAL A 465 1.73 -7.87 -6.96
CA VAL A 465 3.18 -7.67 -6.90
C VAL A 465 3.52 -6.38 -6.15
N PHE A 466 2.80 -5.28 -6.41
CA PHE A 466 3.01 -4.02 -5.70
C PHE A 466 2.65 -4.13 -4.21
N MET A 467 1.52 -4.76 -3.88
CA MET A 467 1.13 -5.08 -2.51
C MET A 467 2.20 -5.92 -1.82
N ALA A 468 2.67 -6.99 -2.47
CA ALA A 468 3.74 -7.81 -1.94
C ALA A 468 5.01 -6.98 -1.72
N TRP A 469 5.35 -6.09 -2.64
CA TRP A 469 6.56 -5.28 -2.56
C TRP A 469 6.57 -4.39 -1.31
N THR A 470 5.45 -3.71 -1.05
CA THR A 470 5.29 -2.87 0.16
C THR A 470 5.10 -3.68 1.45
N ALA A 471 4.47 -4.86 1.39
CA ALA A 471 4.29 -5.74 2.56
C ALA A 471 5.59 -6.38 3.02
N ILE A 472 6.40 -6.79 2.03
CA ILE A 472 7.66 -7.50 2.24
C ILE A 472 8.71 -6.56 2.80
N GLU A 473 8.62 -5.24 2.55
CA GLU A 473 9.62 -4.28 3.00
C GLU A 473 9.88 -4.41 4.51
N LEU A 474 8.84 -4.34 5.34
CA LEU A 474 8.94 -4.50 6.79
C LEU A 474 9.37 -5.92 7.18
N ARG A 475 8.79 -6.92 6.51
CA ARG A 475 9.03 -8.33 6.82
C ARG A 475 10.44 -8.79 6.48
N SER A 476 11.04 -8.20 5.45
CA SER A 476 12.37 -8.53 4.96
C SER A 476 13.47 -8.09 5.91
N GLN A 477 13.16 -7.20 6.86
CA GLN A 477 14.06 -6.73 7.91
C GLN A 477 14.14 -7.74 9.06
N ASP A 478 14.36 -9.02 8.74
CA ASP A 478 14.54 -10.08 9.73
C ASP A 478 16.02 -10.17 10.17
N TYR A 479 16.32 -10.95 11.21
CA TYR A 479 17.65 -11.08 11.83
C TYR A 479 18.78 -11.35 10.83
N ASP A 480 18.66 -12.40 10.02
CA ASP A 480 19.70 -12.80 9.06
C ASP A 480 19.91 -11.76 7.93
N PRO A 481 18.85 -11.25 7.26
CA PRO A 481 18.97 -10.14 6.32
C PRO A 481 19.63 -8.89 6.91
N GLN A 482 19.24 -8.50 8.13
CA GLN A 482 19.84 -7.37 8.82
C GLN A 482 21.34 -7.62 9.10
N PHE A 483 21.71 -8.83 9.53
CA PHE A 483 23.11 -9.21 9.68
C PHE A 483 23.89 -9.11 8.36
N ALA A 484 23.34 -9.65 7.27
CA ALA A 484 23.96 -9.54 5.94
C ALA A 484 24.18 -8.08 5.52
N ARG A 485 23.20 -7.20 5.80
CA ARG A 485 23.32 -5.76 5.59
C ARG A 485 24.48 -5.16 6.40
N THR A 486 24.61 -5.48 7.69
CA THR A 486 25.70 -4.95 8.53
C THR A 486 27.09 -5.32 8.01
N VAL A 487 27.27 -6.54 7.50
CA VAL A 487 28.53 -6.99 6.89
C VAL A 487 28.82 -6.23 5.58
N VAL A 488 27.80 -6.05 4.75
CA VAL A 488 27.90 -5.32 3.49
C VAL A 488 28.23 -3.84 3.72
N GLU A 489 27.59 -3.20 4.69
CA GLU A 489 27.85 -1.79 5.04
C GLU A 489 29.25 -1.61 5.63
N ARG A 490 29.72 -2.55 6.46
CA ARG A 490 31.12 -2.54 6.94
C ARG A 490 32.11 -2.68 5.78
N ALA A 491 31.90 -3.65 4.88
CA ALA A 491 32.75 -3.83 3.71
C ALA A 491 32.76 -2.60 2.78
N ALA A 492 31.64 -1.89 2.68
CA ALA A 492 31.57 -0.65 1.93
C ALA A 492 32.35 0.50 2.61
N ARG A 493 32.38 0.53 3.95
CA ARG A 493 33.09 1.55 4.73
C ARG A 493 34.61 1.37 4.71
N PHE A 494 35.08 0.15 4.97
CA PHE A 494 36.51 -0.15 5.16
C PHE A 494 37.17 -0.74 3.90
N GLY A 495 36.40 -1.11 2.88
CA GLY A 495 36.92 -1.80 1.71
C GLY A 495 37.20 -3.28 2.00
N GLY A 496 37.96 -3.95 1.14
CA GLY A 496 38.23 -5.39 1.30
C GLY A 496 37.13 -6.28 0.75
N SER A 497 37.01 -7.48 1.32
CA SER A 497 36.02 -8.51 0.98
C SER A 497 35.06 -8.76 2.14
N TYR A 498 33.97 -9.49 1.90
CA TYR A 498 32.93 -9.71 2.92
C TYR A 498 33.44 -10.50 4.14
N TYR A 499 34.44 -11.37 3.99
CA TYR A 499 34.98 -12.17 5.10
C TYR A 499 36.10 -11.46 5.87
N GLU A 500 36.76 -10.49 5.26
CA GLU A 500 37.62 -9.53 5.98
C GLU A 500 36.78 -8.58 6.86
N ASN A 501 35.49 -8.43 6.55
CA ASN A 501 34.59 -7.49 7.21
C ASN A 501 33.46 -8.15 8.03
N GLY A 502 33.39 -9.47 8.07
CA GLY A 502 32.33 -10.17 8.79
C GLY A 502 32.58 -11.65 8.96
N ILE A 503 32.23 -12.19 10.13
CA ILE A 503 32.24 -13.64 10.36
C ILE A 503 30.92 -14.23 9.89
N HIS A 504 30.96 -15.04 8.84
CA HIS A 504 29.75 -15.60 8.25
C HIS A 504 29.98 -16.99 7.62
N ASN A 505 28.98 -17.88 7.75
CA ASN A 505 29.11 -19.31 7.41
C ASN A 505 28.44 -19.72 6.09
N LYS A 506 27.96 -18.76 5.31
CA LYS A 506 27.29 -18.98 4.01
C LYS A 506 28.17 -18.38 2.92
N GLY A 507 28.06 -18.86 1.69
CA GLY A 507 28.93 -18.42 0.59
C GLY A 507 28.73 -16.95 0.18
N PRO A 508 29.70 -16.35 -0.53
CA PRO A 508 29.72 -14.91 -0.81
C PRO A 508 28.57 -14.42 -1.68
N PHE A 509 27.87 -15.31 -2.40
CA PHE A 509 26.77 -14.94 -3.30
C PHE A 509 25.61 -14.28 -2.56
N GLU A 510 25.33 -14.66 -1.30
CA GLU A 510 24.31 -13.96 -0.50
C GLU A 510 24.71 -12.50 -0.31
N MET A 511 25.93 -12.22 0.14
CA MET A 511 26.43 -10.86 0.36
C MET A 511 26.43 -10.03 -0.93
N VAL A 512 26.76 -10.63 -2.08
CA VAL A 512 26.66 -9.96 -3.39
C VAL A 512 25.24 -9.47 -3.68
N VAL A 513 24.21 -10.24 -3.30
CA VAL A 513 22.81 -9.82 -3.49
C VAL A 513 22.47 -8.63 -2.58
N TYR A 514 22.90 -8.65 -1.32
CA TYR A 514 22.67 -7.55 -0.37
C TYR A 514 23.48 -6.28 -0.72
N ASP A 515 24.68 -6.43 -1.26
CA ASP A 515 25.52 -5.32 -1.74
C ASP A 515 25.00 -4.73 -3.06
N ALA A 516 24.40 -5.56 -3.91
CA ALA A 516 23.69 -5.08 -5.10
C ALA A 516 22.49 -4.20 -4.72
N ALA A 517 21.74 -4.54 -3.66
CA ALA A 517 20.68 -3.68 -3.13
C ALA A 517 21.25 -2.32 -2.70
N ARG A 518 22.30 -2.33 -1.88
CA ARG A 518 22.97 -1.10 -1.40
C ARG A 518 23.44 -0.21 -2.55
N SER A 519 23.96 -0.82 -3.62
CA SER A 519 24.54 -0.10 -4.76
C SER A 519 23.49 0.58 -5.64
N ILE A 520 22.22 0.19 -5.56
CA ILE A 520 21.13 0.73 -6.40
C ILE A 520 20.09 1.53 -5.61
N THR A 521 20.26 1.68 -4.29
CA THR A 521 19.32 2.38 -3.41
C THR A 521 20.02 3.28 -2.39
N SER A 522 19.22 4.09 -1.69
CA SER A 522 19.64 4.78 -0.46
C SER A 522 19.47 3.87 0.76
N PHE A 523 19.85 4.38 1.94
CA PHE A 523 19.58 3.74 3.23
C PHE A 523 18.07 3.47 3.42
N ASP A 524 17.23 4.46 3.09
CA ASP A 524 15.77 4.40 3.28
C ASP A 524 15.04 3.49 2.29
N SER A 525 15.57 3.36 1.08
CA SER A 525 14.97 2.53 0.03
C SER A 525 15.57 1.12 -0.05
N TYR A 526 16.54 0.80 0.82
CA TYR A 526 17.26 -0.48 0.82
C TYR A 526 16.34 -1.69 0.91
N TRP A 527 15.43 -1.70 1.88
CA TRP A 527 14.53 -2.83 2.11
C TRP A 527 13.50 -3.01 1.01
N PHE A 528 13.17 -1.96 0.26
CA PHE A 528 12.38 -2.08 -0.97
C PHE A 528 13.14 -2.79 -2.09
N ALA A 529 14.47 -2.61 -2.21
CA ALA A 529 15.26 -3.41 -3.15
C ALA A 529 15.34 -4.89 -2.73
N ILE A 530 15.54 -5.17 -1.44
CA ILE A 530 15.47 -6.54 -0.92
C ILE A 530 14.10 -7.16 -1.20
N SER A 531 13.02 -6.41 -0.99
CA SER A 531 11.65 -6.83 -1.31
C SER A 531 11.46 -7.18 -2.78
N ALA A 532 12.07 -6.40 -3.68
CA ALA A 532 12.07 -6.69 -5.11
C ALA A 532 12.81 -8.00 -5.42
N PHE A 533 13.94 -8.29 -4.75
CA PHE A 533 14.66 -9.57 -4.90
C PHE A 533 13.85 -10.75 -4.36
N VAL A 534 13.14 -10.60 -3.24
CA VAL A 534 12.20 -11.61 -2.74
C VAL A 534 11.09 -11.88 -3.75
N ILE A 535 10.53 -10.82 -4.36
CA ILE A 535 9.52 -10.96 -5.43
C ILE A 535 10.09 -11.71 -6.63
N VAL A 536 11.32 -11.41 -7.05
CA VAL A 536 11.98 -12.13 -8.16
C VAL A 536 12.13 -13.61 -7.81
N ALA A 537 12.57 -13.93 -6.59
CA ALA A 537 12.67 -15.31 -6.12
C ALA A 537 11.30 -16.01 -6.13
N ALA A 538 10.25 -15.38 -5.59
CA ALA A 538 8.89 -15.91 -5.59
C ALA A 538 8.33 -16.10 -7.00
N LEU A 539 8.61 -15.17 -7.93
CA LEU A 539 8.20 -15.26 -9.33
C LEU A 539 8.92 -16.41 -10.06
N LEU A 540 10.20 -16.66 -9.77
CA LEU A 540 10.92 -17.81 -10.32
C LEU A 540 10.27 -19.13 -9.85
N VAL A 541 9.91 -19.24 -8.58
CA VAL A 541 9.19 -20.41 -8.05
C VAL A 541 7.79 -20.54 -8.66
N ALA A 542 7.08 -19.42 -8.85
CA ALA A 542 5.79 -19.39 -9.51
C ALA A 542 5.87 -19.85 -10.98
N VAL A 543 6.89 -19.42 -11.72
CA VAL A 543 7.13 -19.84 -13.11
C VAL A 543 7.55 -21.31 -13.16
N ALA A 544 8.36 -21.80 -12.22
CA ALA A 544 8.69 -23.22 -12.11
C ALA A 544 7.44 -24.06 -11.86
N SER A 545 6.56 -23.63 -10.96
CA SER A 545 5.27 -24.27 -10.66
C SER A 545 4.34 -24.29 -11.88
N ALA A 546 4.25 -23.17 -12.60
CA ALA A 546 3.50 -23.11 -13.85
C ALA A 546 4.09 -24.05 -14.92
N THR A 547 5.42 -24.13 -15.01
CA THR A 547 6.13 -25.00 -15.96
C THR A 547 5.90 -26.49 -15.66
N VAL A 548 5.98 -26.88 -14.38
CA VAL A 548 5.60 -28.23 -13.91
C VAL A 548 4.17 -28.54 -14.30
N THR A 549 3.22 -27.64 -14.01
CA THR A 549 1.80 -27.83 -14.35
C THR A 549 1.60 -28.00 -15.87
N ARG A 550 2.32 -27.24 -16.69
CA ARG A 550 2.28 -27.33 -18.16
C ARG A 550 2.81 -28.64 -18.71
N SER A 551 3.75 -29.29 -18.02
CA SER A 551 4.30 -30.59 -18.44
C SER A 551 3.25 -31.72 -18.50
N PHE A 552 2.08 -31.52 -17.88
CA PHE A 552 0.92 -32.41 -17.93
C PHE A 552 -0.09 -32.07 -19.04
N GLY A 553 0.22 -31.12 -19.93
CA GLY A 553 -0.69 -30.66 -20.98
C GLY A 553 -1.81 -29.75 -20.49
N SER A 554 -1.74 -29.28 -19.25
CA SER A 554 -2.74 -28.37 -18.66
C SER A 554 -2.82 -27.02 -19.39
N ALA A 555 -4.02 -26.43 -19.38
CA ALA A 555 -4.26 -25.11 -19.97
C ALA A 555 -3.38 -24.03 -19.31
N ARG A 556 -2.98 -23.01 -20.07
CA ARG A 556 -2.12 -21.91 -19.58
C ARG A 556 -2.71 -21.22 -18.34
N THR A 557 -4.04 -21.08 -18.29
CA THR A 557 -4.75 -20.48 -17.15
C THR A 557 -4.56 -21.29 -15.86
N VAL A 558 -4.66 -22.62 -15.91
CA VAL A 558 -4.45 -23.49 -14.76
C VAL A 558 -3.00 -23.42 -14.27
N ALA A 559 -2.05 -23.46 -15.20
CA ALA A 559 -0.63 -23.33 -14.88
C ALA A 559 -0.29 -22.00 -14.20
N VAL A 560 -0.86 -20.92 -14.71
CA VAL A 560 -0.75 -19.59 -14.09
C VAL A 560 -1.39 -19.59 -12.69
N GLY A 561 -2.53 -20.25 -12.49
CA GLY A 561 -3.15 -20.41 -11.17
C GLY A 561 -2.23 -21.15 -10.17
N ALA A 562 -1.57 -22.23 -10.58
CA ALA A 562 -0.58 -22.91 -9.75
C ALA A 562 0.63 -22.01 -9.42
N GLY A 563 1.06 -21.19 -10.37
CA GLY A 563 2.09 -20.17 -10.13
C GLY A 563 1.63 -19.10 -9.12
N VAL A 564 0.37 -18.65 -9.18
CA VAL A 564 -0.20 -17.70 -8.22
C VAL A 564 -0.21 -18.28 -6.81
N VAL A 565 -0.58 -19.56 -6.64
CA VAL A 565 -0.53 -20.22 -5.31
C VAL A 565 0.89 -20.17 -4.75
N ALA A 566 1.89 -20.49 -5.55
CA ALA A 566 3.28 -20.43 -5.13
C ALA A 566 3.76 -19.00 -4.82
N PHE A 567 3.37 -18.02 -5.64
CA PHE A 567 3.69 -16.61 -5.40
C PHE A 567 3.07 -16.12 -4.09
N VAL A 568 1.76 -16.31 -3.89
CA VAL A 568 1.03 -15.91 -2.68
C VAL A 568 1.62 -16.58 -1.44
N HIS A 569 1.98 -17.87 -1.52
CA HIS A 569 2.60 -18.57 -0.39
C HIS A 569 3.92 -17.92 0.03
N LEU A 570 4.79 -17.61 -0.93
CA LEU A 570 6.12 -17.07 -0.67
C LEU A 570 6.14 -15.57 -0.36
N THR A 571 5.04 -14.85 -0.55
CA THR A 571 4.94 -13.41 -0.26
C THR A 571 4.03 -13.11 0.92
N PHE A 572 2.85 -13.70 0.97
CA PHE A 572 1.79 -13.36 1.94
C PHE A 572 1.51 -14.43 2.99
N SER A 573 2.08 -15.64 2.90
CA SER A 573 1.79 -16.64 3.94
C SER A 573 2.39 -16.26 5.30
N SER A 574 1.84 -16.80 6.38
CA SER A 574 2.39 -16.63 7.74
C SER A 574 3.71 -17.39 7.98
N SER A 575 4.23 -18.12 6.99
CA SER A 575 5.49 -18.86 7.14
C SER A 575 6.68 -17.90 7.28
N ASP A 576 7.55 -18.07 8.26
CA ASP A 576 8.66 -17.13 8.55
C ASP A 576 9.64 -16.92 7.38
N TYR A 577 9.72 -17.86 6.44
CA TYR A 577 10.52 -17.71 5.22
C TYR A 577 9.81 -17.00 4.06
N ALA A 578 8.50 -16.75 4.17
CA ALA A 578 7.77 -15.97 3.18
C ALA A 578 8.06 -14.48 3.38
N GLY A 579 8.28 -13.74 2.30
CA GLY A 579 8.60 -12.31 2.39
C GLY A 579 9.96 -11.99 2.99
N VAL A 580 10.91 -12.92 2.98
CA VAL A 580 12.27 -12.74 3.49
C VAL A 580 13.29 -13.31 2.50
N LEU A 581 14.50 -12.73 2.45
CA LEU A 581 15.57 -13.15 1.53
C LEU A 581 16.72 -13.86 2.25
N TYR A 582 16.42 -14.98 2.92
CA TYR A 582 17.49 -15.82 3.44
C TYR A 582 18.29 -16.48 2.31
N SER A 583 19.54 -16.86 2.58
CA SER A 583 20.32 -17.73 1.68
C SER A 583 19.55 -18.93 1.12
N ARG A 584 18.68 -19.57 1.93
CA ARG A 584 17.84 -20.70 1.50
C ARG A 584 16.76 -20.30 0.49
N ASN A 585 16.24 -19.07 0.58
CA ASN A 585 15.33 -18.51 -0.42
C ASN A 585 16.08 -18.24 -1.72
N ILE A 586 17.32 -17.75 -1.63
CA ILE A 586 18.21 -17.56 -2.79
C ILE A 586 18.49 -18.91 -3.47
N THR A 587 18.91 -19.94 -2.72
CA THR A 587 19.17 -21.28 -3.30
C THR A 587 17.91 -21.91 -3.88
N THR A 588 16.77 -21.75 -3.22
CA THR A 588 15.45 -22.16 -3.73
C THR A 588 15.14 -21.51 -5.08
N ALA A 589 15.39 -20.21 -5.23
CA ALA A 589 15.20 -19.49 -6.50
C ALA A 589 16.15 -19.98 -7.59
N LEU A 590 17.41 -20.27 -7.25
CA LEU A 590 18.39 -20.86 -8.17
C LEU A 590 17.91 -22.23 -8.69
N PHE A 591 17.45 -23.11 -7.79
CA PHE A 591 16.88 -24.41 -8.20
C PHE A 591 15.58 -24.28 -8.98
N ALA A 592 14.75 -23.27 -8.70
CA ALA A 592 13.56 -22.96 -9.50
C ALA A 592 13.95 -22.61 -10.95
N ALA A 593 14.96 -21.76 -11.13
CA ALA A 593 15.52 -21.44 -12.44
C ALA A 593 16.06 -22.68 -13.15
N THR A 594 16.75 -23.58 -12.43
CA THR A 594 17.22 -24.87 -12.96
C THR A 594 16.04 -25.72 -13.49
N VAL A 595 14.95 -25.85 -12.72
CA VAL A 595 13.75 -26.59 -13.15
C VAL A 595 13.10 -25.96 -14.39
N ILE A 596 13.00 -24.63 -14.45
CA ILE A 596 12.47 -23.91 -15.62
C ILE A 596 13.28 -24.22 -16.87
N ILE A 597 14.62 -24.13 -16.78
CA ILE A 597 15.53 -24.41 -17.90
C ILE A 597 15.37 -25.86 -18.35
N VAL A 598 15.38 -26.82 -17.41
CA VAL A 598 15.24 -28.25 -17.74
C VAL A 598 13.93 -28.55 -18.44
N LEU A 599 12.80 -28.00 -17.98
CA LEU A 599 11.48 -28.35 -18.50
C LEU A 599 11.04 -27.53 -19.72
N THR A 600 11.77 -26.48 -20.10
CA THR A 600 11.40 -25.61 -21.22
C THR A 600 12.21 -25.92 -22.47
N ASP A 601 11.56 -26.41 -23.54
CA ASP A 601 12.24 -26.90 -24.74
C ASP A 601 13.08 -25.84 -25.48
N PHE A 602 12.71 -24.56 -25.40
CA PHE A 602 13.43 -23.45 -26.04
C PHE A 602 14.95 -23.45 -25.77
N PHE A 603 15.36 -23.85 -24.57
CA PHE A 603 16.76 -23.92 -24.14
C PHE A 603 17.55 -25.08 -24.77
N TRP A 604 16.85 -26.05 -25.37
CA TRP A 604 17.43 -27.31 -25.86
C TRP A 604 17.34 -27.47 -27.37
N THR A 605 16.69 -26.53 -28.09
CA THR A 605 16.41 -26.65 -29.53
C THR A 605 17.64 -26.65 -30.45
N SER A 606 18.82 -26.21 -29.98
CA SER A 606 20.03 -26.18 -30.80
C SER A 606 21.27 -26.60 -30.03
N PRO A 607 22.35 -27.07 -30.71
CA PRO A 607 23.58 -27.48 -30.05
C PRO A 607 24.21 -26.40 -29.19
N LYS A 608 24.21 -25.15 -29.68
CA LYS A 608 24.73 -24.00 -28.93
C LYS A 608 23.89 -23.74 -27.68
N ARG A 609 22.55 -23.72 -27.80
CA ARG A 609 21.66 -23.49 -26.65
C ARG A 609 21.74 -24.62 -25.63
N SER A 610 21.81 -25.88 -26.08
CA SER A 610 21.98 -27.04 -25.21
C SER A 610 23.29 -27.00 -24.41
N ARG A 611 24.43 -26.65 -25.04
CA ARG A 611 25.71 -26.47 -24.33
C ARG A 611 25.62 -25.37 -23.26
N TRP A 612 25.12 -24.19 -23.65
CA TRP A 612 24.96 -23.07 -22.71
C TRP A 612 23.96 -23.37 -21.59
N SER A 613 22.93 -24.18 -21.87
CA SER A 613 21.98 -24.63 -20.84
C SER A 613 22.66 -25.53 -19.82
N TRP A 614 23.49 -26.49 -20.25
CA TRP A 614 24.27 -27.30 -19.31
C TRP A 614 25.23 -26.48 -18.46
N VAL A 615 25.89 -25.46 -19.03
CA VAL A 615 26.72 -24.51 -18.28
C VAL A 615 25.88 -23.70 -17.30
N ALA A 616 24.74 -23.17 -17.73
CA ALA A 616 23.84 -22.40 -16.87
C ALA A 616 23.31 -23.25 -15.71
N LEU A 617 22.90 -24.49 -15.95
CA LEU A 617 22.50 -25.42 -14.90
C LEU A 617 23.64 -25.62 -13.90
N ALA A 618 24.86 -25.85 -14.38
CA ALA A 618 26.04 -26.06 -13.56
C ALA A 618 26.38 -24.85 -12.69
N VAL A 619 26.30 -23.64 -13.24
CA VAL A 619 26.51 -22.39 -12.51
C VAL A 619 25.44 -22.20 -11.44
N LEU A 620 24.15 -22.37 -11.79
CA LEU A 620 23.05 -22.20 -10.83
C LEU A 620 23.15 -23.20 -9.66
N THR A 621 23.39 -24.48 -9.93
CA THR A 621 23.53 -25.50 -8.88
C THR A 621 24.83 -25.34 -8.11
N GLY A 622 25.92 -24.95 -8.78
CA GLY A 622 27.21 -24.70 -8.15
C GLY A 622 27.15 -23.51 -7.19
N LEU A 623 26.51 -22.40 -7.59
CA LEU A 623 26.26 -21.25 -6.70
C LEU A 623 25.36 -21.62 -5.53
N ALA A 624 24.32 -22.45 -5.74
CA ALA A 624 23.46 -22.91 -4.66
C ALA A 624 24.24 -23.70 -3.60
N VAL A 625 25.10 -24.65 -4.04
CA VAL A 625 25.96 -25.45 -3.14
C VAL A 625 27.07 -24.60 -2.49
N GLN A 626 27.65 -23.65 -3.22
CA GLN A 626 28.64 -22.72 -2.65
C GLN A 626 28.02 -21.83 -1.58
N THR A 627 26.80 -21.35 -1.79
CA THR A 627 26.06 -20.51 -0.84
C THR A 627 25.69 -21.34 0.40
N LEU A 628 25.17 -22.55 0.22
CA LEU A 628 24.83 -23.48 1.29
C LEU A 628 25.29 -24.89 0.92
N LEU A 629 26.31 -25.40 1.60
CA LEU A 629 26.87 -26.72 1.34
C LEU A 629 25.84 -27.84 1.40
N THR A 630 24.88 -27.74 2.34
CA THR A 630 23.79 -28.72 2.51
C THR A 630 22.83 -28.76 1.33
N SER A 631 22.76 -27.71 0.51
CA SER A 631 21.95 -27.71 -0.72
C SER A 631 22.44 -28.71 -1.77
N VAL A 632 23.56 -29.42 -1.53
CA VAL A 632 24.01 -30.55 -2.35
C VAL A 632 22.93 -31.63 -2.49
N PHE A 633 22.13 -31.88 -1.45
CA PHE A 633 21.06 -32.89 -1.50
C PHE A 633 19.96 -32.50 -2.51
N ALA A 634 19.57 -31.22 -2.52
CA ALA A 634 18.65 -30.68 -3.52
C ALA A 634 19.27 -30.67 -4.92
N ALA A 635 20.54 -30.28 -5.04
CA ALA A 635 21.26 -30.25 -6.30
C ALA A 635 21.31 -31.64 -6.96
N VAL A 636 21.60 -32.70 -6.20
CA VAL A 636 21.60 -34.08 -6.72
C VAL A 636 20.25 -34.46 -7.33
N ALA A 637 19.14 -34.10 -6.67
CA ALA A 637 17.81 -34.39 -7.19
C ALA A 637 17.54 -33.67 -8.53
N VAL A 638 17.79 -32.35 -8.59
CA VAL A 638 17.51 -31.54 -9.78
C VAL A 638 18.46 -31.86 -10.94
N VAL A 639 19.73 -32.17 -10.65
CA VAL A 639 20.70 -32.62 -11.67
C VAL A 639 20.32 -33.98 -12.24
N SER A 640 19.82 -34.90 -11.39
CA SER A 640 19.32 -36.19 -11.84
C SER A 640 18.14 -36.03 -12.81
N LEU A 641 17.24 -35.07 -12.56
CA LEU A 641 16.17 -34.71 -13.48
C LEU A 641 16.73 -34.25 -14.84
N ALA A 642 17.68 -33.32 -14.85
CA ALA A 642 18.32 -32.85 -16.08
C ALA A 642 19.02 -33.98 -16.85
N ALA A 643 19.74 -34.85 -16.14
CA ALA A 643 20.46 -35.98 -16.71
C ALA A 643 19.54 -37.02 -17.36
N VAL A 644 18.37 -37.29 -16.78
CA VAL A 644 17.43 -38.26 -17.35
C VAL A 644 16.64 -37.64 -18.51
N VAL A 645 16.17 -36.40 -18.36
CA VAL A 645 15.30 -35.75 -19.35
C VAL A 645 16.09 -35.28 -20.58
N ARG A 646 17.26 -34.65 -20.41
CA ARG A 646 17.93 -33.91 -21.49
C ARG A 646 19.20 -34.57 -22.03
N ARG A 647 19.77 -35.58 -21.37
CA ARG A 647 21.01 -36.23 -21.83
C ARG A 647 20.88 -36.85 -23.22
N ARG A 648 19.75 -37.49 -23.52
CA ARG A 648 19.51 -38.14 -24.82
C ARG A 648 19.17 -37.14 -25.93
N GLU A 649 18.68 -35.97 -25.56
CA GLU A 649 18.30 -34.88 -26.48
C GLU A 649 19.47 -33.91 -26.74
N SER A 650 20.53 -33.97 -25.93
CA SER A 650 21.70 -33.11 -26.07
C SER A 650 22.50 -33.49 -27.30
N SER A 651 22.67 -32.54 -28.22
CA SER A 651 23.29 -32.77 -29.53
C SER A 651 24.82 -32.69 -29.53
N PHE A 652 25.49 -32.80 -28.38
CA PHE A 652 26.96 -32.76 -28.26
C PHE A 652 27.48 -33.86 -27.34
N ALA A 653 28.72 -34.27 -27.59
CA ALA A 653 29.36 -35.36 -26.83
C ALA A 653 29.63 -34.94 -25.37
N ARG A 654 29.29 -35.82 -24.43
CA ARG A 654 29.60 -35.73 -22.98
C ARG A 654 29.03 -34.50 -22.24
N PRO A 655 27.71 -34.25 -22.28
CA PRO A 655 27.07 -33.12 -21.56
C PRO A 655 27.30 -33.15 -20.04
N LEU A 656 27.32 -34.32 -19.42
CA LEU A 656 27.56 -34.48 -17.98
C LEU A 656 28.97 -34.09 -17.56
N VAL A 657 29.97 -34.23 -18.45
CA VAL A 657 31.34 -33.79 -18.16
C VAL A 657 31.39 -32.27 -18.12
N VAL A 658 30.77 -31.60 -19.09
CA VAL A 658 30.66 -30.12 -19.12
C VAL A 658 29.95 -29.61 -17.87
N PHE A 659 28.86 -30.26 -17.47
CA PHE A 659 28.15 -29.89 -16.25
C PHE A 659 29.04 -30.06 -15.00
N ALA A 660 29.70 -31.21 -14.85
CA ALA A 660 30.52 -31.51 -13.70
C ALA A 660 31.72 -30.56 -13.57
N THR A 661 32.43 -30.30 -14.68
CA THR A 661 33.58 -29.38 -14.67
C THR A 661 33.16 -27.95 -14.37
N ALA A 662 32.07 -27.46 -14.98
CA ALA A 662 31.55 -26.12 -14.72
C ALA A 662 31.00 -25.97 -13.29
N SER A 663 30.35 -27.00 -12.74
CA SER A 663 29.83 -26.97 -11.36
C SER A 663 30.98 -26.93 -10.36
N LEU A 664 32.00 -27.78 -10.55
CA LEU A 664 33.18 -27.80 -9.69
C LEU A 664 33.92 -26.46 -9.76
N ALA A 665 34.12 -25.91 -10.96
CA ALA A 665 34.71 -24.59 -11.13
C ALA A 665 33.89 -23.48 -10.45
N THR A 666 32.56 -23.59 -10.48
CA THR A 666 31.68 -22.64 -9.80
C THR A 666 31.78 -22.76 -8.28
N VAL A 667 31.80 -23.97 -7.72
CA VAL A 667 31.96 -24.16 -6.26
C VAL A 667 33.35 -23.68 -5.81
N ALA A 668 34.40 -24.00 -6.58
CA ALA A 668 35.77 -23.62 -6.29
C ALA A 668 36.06 -22.13 -6.53
N SER A 669 35.17 -21.37 -7.18
CA SER A 669 35.44 -19.98 -7.54
C SER A 669 35.68 -19.09 -6.32
N ALA A 670 34.88 -19.23 -5.26
CA ALA A 670 35.05 -18.47 -4.03
C ALA A 670 36.40 -18.78 -3.34
N PRO A 671 36.72 -20.02 -2.93
CA PRO A 671 37.99 -20.30 -2.25
C PRO A 671 39.20 -19.91 -3.10
N VAL A 672 39.17 -20.12 -4.42
CA VAL A 672 40.26 -19.69 -5.31
C VAL A 672 40.39 -18.18 -5.35
N TRP A 673 39.29 -17.43 -5.42
CA TRP A 673 39.31 -15.97 -5.44
C TRP A 673 39.90 -15.39 -4.14
N TYR A 674 39.49 -15.91 -2.98
CA TYR A 674 40.03 -15.49 -1.68
C TYR A 674 41.50 -15.88 -1.51
N ALA A 675 41.91 -17.05 -2.02
CA ALA A 675 43.32 -17.46 -2.05
C ALA A 675 44.19 -16.54 -2.91
N VAL A 676 43.73 -16.16 -4.10
CA VAL A 676 44.45 -15.23 -4.98
C VAL A 676 44.55 -13.83 -4.36
N ARG A 677 43.57 -13.43 -3.56
CA ARG A 677 43.53 -12.13 -2.87
C ARG A 677 44.40 -12.07 -1.61
N GLY A 678 44.80 -13.22 -1.07
CA GLY A 678 45.52 -13.30 0.20
C GLY A 678 44.65 -13.27 1.45
N SER A 679 43.33 -13.44 1.31
CA SER A 679 42.37 -13.47 2.42
C SER A 679 41.66 -14.83 2.54
N PHE A 680 42.42 -15.90 2.26
CA PHE A 680 41.91 -17.28 2.33
C PHE A 680 41.58 -17.70 3.76
N ASP A 681 42.39 -17.27 4.73
CA ASP A 681 42.25 -17.72 6.11
C ASP A 681 40.99 -17.13 6.75
N GLU A 682 40.67 -15.87 6.49
CA GLU A 682 39.41 -15.22 6.88
C GLU A 682 38.21 -15.92 6.24
N PHE A 683 38.28 -16.16 4.92
CA PHE A 683 37.23 -16.86 4.18
C PHE A 683 37.00 -18.27 4.72
N TRP A 684 38.06 -19.05 4.89
CA TRP A 684 37.97 -20.44 5.32
C TRP A 684 37.49 -20.53 6.78
N SER A 685 37.96 -19.62 7.64
CA SER A 685 37.55 -19.53 9.03
C SER A 685 36.05 -19.23 9.17
N GLY A 686 35.54 -18.27 8.41
CA GLY A 686 34.10 -17.97 8.38
C GLY A 686 33.27 -19.09 7.73
N TRP A 687 33.61 -19.45 6.48
CA TRP A 687 32.78 -20.32 5.64
C TRP A 687 32.81 -21.79 6.08
N TRP A 688 33.96 -22.33 6.46
CA TRP A 688 34.12 -23.75 6.81
C TRP A 688 34.31 -23.99 8.31
N THR A 689 35.28 -23.33 8.94
CA THR A 689 35.62 -23.59 10.35
C THR A 689 34.45 -23.26 11.28
N TYR A 690 33.87 -22.05 11.15
CA TYR A 690 32.72 -21.67 11.95
C TYR A 690 31.48 -22.52 11.66
N ALA A 691 31.23 -22.88 10.39
CA ALA A 691 30.15 -23.82 10.04
C ALA A 691 30.32 -25.19 10.73
N SER A 692 31.56 -25.67 10.85
CA SER A 692 31.89 -26.89 11.59
C SER A 692 31.61 -26.74 13.10
N TYR A 693 32.01 -25.62 13.70
CA TYR A 693 31.72 -25.31 15.12
C TYR A 693 30.22 -25.27 15.40
N MET A 694 29.43 -24.68 14.50
CA MET A 694 27.98 -24.64 14.64
C MET A 694 27.33 -26.02 14.63
N ASN A 695 27.94 -27.02 13.99
CA ASN A 695 27.43 -28.39 13.98
C ASN A 695 27.92 -29.19 15.21
N SER A 696 29.21 -29.07 15.55
CA SER A 696 29.81 -29.80 16.68
C SER A 696 29.40 -29.25 18.05
N GLY A 697 29.14 -27.93 18.15
CA GLY A 697 28.75 -27.24 19.38
C GLY A 697 27.40 -27.66 19.97
N LEU A 698 26.57 -28.36 19.19
CA LEU A 698 25.31 -28.95 19.66
C LEU A 698 25.52 -30.29 20.39
N GLY A 699 26.69 -30.90 20.27
CA GLY A 699 27.06 -32.11 21.01
C GLY A 699 26.27 -33.38 20.67
N ARG A 700 25.45 -33.39 19.61
CA ARG A 700 24.62 -34.55 19.23
C ARG A 700 25.33 -35.46 18.24
N GLY A 701 25.37 -36.76 18.54
CA GLY A 701 25.80 -37.78 17.58
C GLY A 701 24.75 -38.01 16.48
N LEU A 702 25.13 -38.65 15.37
CA LEU A 702 24.23 -38.88 14.22
C LEU A 702 22.91 -39.55 14.61
N ARG A 703 22.93 -40.55 15.51
CA ARG A 703 21.72 -41.23 15.98
C ARG A 703 20.72 -40.25 16.60
N ASP A 704 21.20 -39.34 17.45
CA ASP A 704 20.36 -38.38 18.15
C ASP A 704 19.86 -37.29 17.21
N GLN A 705 20.66 -36.91 16.21
CA GLN A 705 20.24 -35.98 15.15
C GLN A 705 19.05 -36.53 14.36
N PHE A 706 19.12 -37.79 13.92
CA PHE A 706 18.01 -38.46 13.23
C PHE A 706 16.80 -38.68 14.15
N GLY A 707 17.02 -39.00 15.43
CA GLY A 707 15.95 -39.11 16.42
C GLY A 707 15.18 -37.79 16.60
N LEU A 708 15.91 -36.69 16.80
CA LEU A 708 15.34 -35.34 16.88
C LEU A 708 14.65 -34.96 15.58
N GLY A 709 15.28 -35.21 14.44
CA GLY A 709 14.70 -34.90 13.13
C GLY A 709 13.42 -35.65 12.84
N TRP A 710 13.29 -36.90 13.30
CA TRP A 710 12.04 -37.64 13.23
C TRP A 710 10.95 -37.03 14.12
N GLN A 711 11.28 -36.63 15.34
CA GLN A 711 10.33 -35.95 16.23
C GLN A 711 9.86 -34.62 15.62
N THR A 712 10.78 -33.82 15.10
CA THR A 712 10.45 -32.56 14.41
C THR A 712 9.63 -32.81 13.15
N PHE A 713 9.95 -33.84 12.38
CA PHE A 713 9.16 -34.26 11.21
C PHE A 713 7.70 -34.52 11.60
N VAL A 714 7.48 -35.30 12.65
CA VAL A 714 6.15 -35.63 13.15
C VAL A 714 5.42 -34.37 13.61
N GLY A 715 6.06 -33.54 14.46
CA GLY A 715 5.48 -32.29 14.95
C GLY A 715 5.09 -31.33 13.82
N TYR A 716 6.01 -31.09 12.87
CA TYR A 716 5.78 -30.20 11.74
C TYR A 716 4.54 -30.55 10.92
N HIS A 717 4.29 -31.85 10.71
CA HIS A 717 3.14 -32.34 9.95
C HIS A 717 1.87 -32.52 10.78
N GLN A 718 1.97 -32.70 12.10
CA GLN A 718 0.82 -32.65 13.02
C GLN A 718 0.16 -31.27 12.99
N ASP A 719 0.95 -30.21 12.96
CA ASP A 719 0.45 -28.84 12.83
C ASP A 719 -0.09 -28.52 11.43
N ARG A 720 0.27 -29.35 10.43
CA ARG A 720 -0.02 -29.11 9.01
C ARG A 720 -0.58 -30.37 8.32
N PRO A 721 -1.73 -30.91 8.78
CA PRO A 721 -2.27 -32.17 8.29
C PRO A 721 -2.60 -32.15 6.78
N MET A 722 -2.88 -30.96 6.22
CA MET A 722 -3.10 -30.79 4.79
C MET A 722 -1.88 -31.17 3.93
N LEU A 723 -0.65 -31.04 4.45
CA LEU A 723 0.55 -31.48 3.74
C LEU A 723 0.63 -33.01 3.66
N LEU A 724 0.19 -33.73 4.70
CA LEU A 724 0.09 -35.20 4.65
C LEU A 724 -0.92 -35.64 3.60
N VAL A 725 -2.08 -34.97 3.53
CA VAL A 725 -3.09 -35.23 2.48
C VAL A 725 -2.51 -34.97 1.10
N LEU A 726 -1.77 -33.87 0.92
CA LEU A 726 -1.09 -33.55 -0.33
C LEU A 726 -0.11 -34.66 -0.76
N TYR A 727 0.79 -35.10 0.14
CA TYR A 727 1.78 -36.12 -0.20
C TYR A 727 1.13 -37.49 -0.43
N ALA A 728 0.07 -37.83 0.31
CA ALA A 728 -0.72 -39.03 0.07
C ALA A 728 -1.39 -38.98 -1.32
N ALA A 729 -2.03 -37.85 -1.67
CA ALA A 729 -2.63 -37.65 -2.98
C ALA A 729 -1.58 -37.73 -4.10
N PHE A 730 -0.42 -37.09 -3.91
CA PHE A 730 0.71 -37.18 -4.82
C PHE A 730 1.17 -38.63 -5.03
N ALA A 731 1.39 -39.39 -3.95
CA ALA A 731 1.81 -40.79 -4.02
C ALA A 731 0.78 -41.67 -4.73
N VAL A 732 -0.52 -41.48 -4.44
CA VAL A 732 -1.63 -42.19 -5.09
C VAL A 732 -1.66 -41.87 -6.59
N ILE A 733 -1.55 -40.60 -6.97
CA ILE A 733 -1.52 -40.17 -8.38
C ILE A 733 -0.32 -40.77 -9.11
N VAL A 734 0.88 -40.67 -8.53
CA VAL A 734 2.10 -41.24 -9.11
C VAL A 734 1.96 -42.74 -9.30
N ARG A 735 1.46 -43.46 -8.29
CA ARG A 735 1.25 -44.91 -8.36
C ARG A 735 0.21 -45.30 -9.42
N GLN A 736 -0.98 -44.70 -9.39
CA GLN A 736 -2.09 -45.06 -10.27
C GLN A 736 -1.83 -44.67 -11.72
N ARG A 737 -1.13 -43.56 -11.96
CA ARG A 737 -0.90 -43.03 -13.30
C ARG A 737 0.49 -43.29 -13.85
N TRP A 738 1.33 -44.03 -13.13
CA TRP A 738 2.72 -44.32 -13.50
C TRP A 738 2.86 -44.75 -14.96
N GLN A 739 2.09 -45.75 -15.40
CA GLN A 739 2.16 -46.26 -16.76
C GLN A 739 1.69 -45.25 -17.82
N SER A 740 0.75 -44.37 -17.47
CA SER A 740 0.25 -43.31 -18.36
C SER A 740 1.19 -42.10 -18.48
N PHE A 741 2.11 -41.92 -17.54
CA PHE A 741 3.02 -40.79 -17.53
C PHE A 741 4.14 -40.91 -18.56
N THR A 742 4.52 -39.77 -19.14
CA THR A 742 5.72 -39.66 -19.99
C THR A 742 6.99 -39.85 -19.15
N THR A 743 8.13 -40.10 -19.80
CA THR A 743 9.43 -40.20 -19.12
C THR A 743 9.73 -38.96 -18.27
N THR A 744 9.44 -37.76 -18.79
CA THR A 744 9.60 -36.50 -18.06
C THR A 744 8.72 -36.45 -16.81
N GLN A 745 7.45 -36.82 -16.92
CA GLN A 745 6.50 -36.80 -15.78
C GLN A 745 6.87 -37.82 -14.70
N ARG A 746 7.28 -39.03 -15.07
CA ARG A 746 7.77 -40.05 -14.12
C ARG A 746 9.03 -39.58 -13.40
N THR A 747 9.98 -39.04 -14.17
CA THR A 747 11.24 -38.52 -13.63
C THR A 747 10.98 -37.36 -12.68
N LEU A 748 10.06 -36.45 -13.03
CA LEU A 748 9.66 -35.34 -12.17
C LEU A 748 9.04 -35.85 -10.85
N GLY A 749 8.15 -36.85 -10.91
CA GLY A 749 7.57 -37.46 -9.71
C GLY A 749 8.63 -38.05 -8.78
N VAL A 750 9.59 -38.81 -9.32
CA VAL A 750 10.72 -39.36 -8.55
C VAL A 750 11.60 -38.24 -7.99
N THR A 751 11.91 -37.23 -8.81
CA THR A 751 12.75 -36.09 -8.42
C THR A 751 12.15 -35.34 -7.24
N LEU A 752 10.84 -35.07 -7.27
CA LEU A 752 10.17 -34.36 -6.18
C LEU A 752 10.19 -35.15 -4.88
N GLY A 753 10.00 -36.48 -4.94
CA GLY A 753 10.13 -37.35 -3.77
C GLY A 753 11.55 -37.38 -3.21
N VAL A 754 12.56 -37.51 -4.07
CA VAL A 754 13.98 -37.51 -3.68
C VAL A 754 14.40 -36.15 -3.14
N TRP A 755 13.96 -35.05 -3.75
CA TRP A 755 14.24 -33.70 -3.28
C TRP A 755 13.60 -33.44 -1.92
N TRP A 756 12.34 -33.81 -1.73
CA TRP A 756 11.67 -33.69 -0.44
C TRP A 756 12.40 -34.48 0.67
N LEU A 757 12.83 -35.71 0.38
CA LEU A 757 13.65 -36.49 1.31
C LEU A 757 15.01 -35.83 1.58
N GLY A 758 15.67 -35.32 0.54
CA GLY A 758 16.94 -34.60 0.63
C GLY A 758 16.84 -33.33 1.48
N ALA A 759 15.74 -32.59 1.39
CA ALA A 759 15.46 -31.41 2.21
C ALA A 759 15.29 -31.78 3.70
N TRP A 760 14.66 -32.91 4.01
CA TRP A 760 14.62 -33.43 5.38
C TRP A 760 16.00 -33.87 5.89
N ILE A 761 16.79 -34.54 5.06
CA ILE A 761 18.17 -34.89 5.39
C ILE A 761 18.99 -33.62 5.66
N GLU A 762 18.83 -32.58 4.86
CA GLU A 762 19.46 -31.28 5.08
C GLU A 762 19.08 -30.66 6.45
N LEU A 763 17.81 -30.68 6.83
CA LEU A 763 17.37 -30.20 8.16
C LEU A 763 17.92 -31.06 9.29
N VAL A 764 17.93 -32.39 9.13
CA VAL A 764 18.46 -33.34 10.11
C VAL A 764 19.95 -33.10 10.36
N LEU A 765 20.74 -33.04 9.29
CA LEU A 765 22.19 -32.91 9.37
C LEU A 765 22.63 -31.50 9.79
N SER A 766 21.85 -30.48 9.47
CA SER A 766 22.09 -29.12 9.97
C SER A 766 21.63 -28.92 11.41
N GLN A 767 20.80 -29.84 11.94
CA GLN A 767 20.23 -29.81 13.29
C GLN A 767 19.47 -28.52 13.63
N ARG A 768 18.94 -27.84 12.60
CA ARG A 768 18.29 -26.53 12.73
C ARG A 768 16.84 -26.62 12.31
N TYR A 769 15.96 -26.31 13.26
CA TYR A 769 14.52 -26.50 13.12
C TYR A 769 13.72 -25.23 13.46
N SER A 770 14.35 -24.06 13.47
CA SER A 770 13.58 -22.81 13.51
C SER A 770 12.73 -22.74 12.23
N SER A 771 11.53 -22.21 12.36
CA SER A 771 10.51 -22.02 11.31
C SER A 771 11.04 -21.57 9.94
N HIS A 772 12.02 -20.64 9.89
CA HIS A 772 12.60 -20.15 8.63
C HIS A 772 13.49 -21.18 7.89
N TYR A 773 14.05 -22.18 8.59
CA TYR A 773 14.84 -23.26 7.96
C TYR A 773 13.98 -24.15 7.05
N PHE A 774 12.67 -24.24 7.31
CA PHE A 774 11.73 -25.03 6.50
C PHE A 774 11.51 -24.49 5.08
N SER A 775 12.13 -23.36 4.71
CA SER A 775 12.18 -22.87 3.32
C SER A 775 12.69 -23.91 2.33
N VAL A 776 13.64 -24.77 2.74
CA VAL A 776 14.17 -25.86 1.89
C VAL A 776 13.09 -26.90 1.52
N LEU A 777 12.05 -27.04 2.34
CA LEU A 777 10.89 -27.90 2.07
C LEU A 777 9.80 -27.19 1.27
N ALA A 778 9.75 -25.86 1.29
CA ALA A 778 8.73 -25.09 0.59
C ALA A 778 8.75 -25.36 -0.91
N MET A 779 9.94 -25.37 -1.52
CA MET A 779 10.08 -25.56 -2.97
C MET A 779 9.59 -26.92 -3.48
N PRO A 780 10.09 -28.08 -3.00
CA PRO A 780 9.59 -29.37 -3.45
C PRO A 780 8.09 -29.54 -3.13
N THR A 781 7.59 -28.93 -2.06
CA THR A 781 6.16 -28.93 -1.72
C THR A 781 5.32 -28.15 -2.74
N LEU A 782 5.71 -26.92 -3.08
CA LEU A 782 5.01 -26.09 -4.06
C LEU A 782 5.03 -26.73 -5.45
N LEU A 783 6.15 -27.35 -5.85
CA LEU A 783 6.21 -28.11 -7.10
C LEU A 783 5.36 -29.39 -7.05
N THR A 784 5.21 -30.02 -5.88
CA THR A 784 4.30 -31.15 -5.67
C THR A 784 2.84 -30.72 -5.80
N ILE A 785 2.47 -29.57 -5.24
CA ILE A 785 1.13 -28.97 -5.45
C ILE A 785 0.90 -28.73 -6.95
N ALA A 786 1.86 -28.12 -7.64
CA ALA A 786 1.79 -27.89 -9.08
C ALA A 786 1.68 -29.19 -9.89
N PHE A 787 2.38 -30.25 -9.48
CA PHE A 787 2.28 -31.58 -10.06
C PHE A 787 0.87 -32.15 -9.91
N VAL A 788 0.31 -32.12 -8.69
CA VAL A 788 -1.03 -32.62 -8.40
C VAL A 788 -2.09 -31.84 -9.18
N ILE A 789 -2.01 -30.51 -9.18
CA ILE A 789 -2.89 -29.64 -9.99
C ILE A 789 -2.78 -30.00 -11.47
N GLY A 790 -1.55 -30.12 -11.99
CA GLY A 790 -1.30 -30.45 -13.40
C GLY A 790 -1.85 -31.82 -13.81
N ALA A 791 -1.75 -32.81 -12.94
CA ALA A 791 -2.24 -34.16 -13.18
C ALA A 791 -3.77 -34.25 -13.13
N LEU A 792 -4.43 -33.50 -12.22
CA LEU A 792 -5.88 -33.56 -12.01
C LEU A 792 -6.68 -32.60 -12.90
N ALA A 793 -6.15 -31.41 -13.19
CA ALA A 793 -6.90 -30.38 -13.90
C ALA A 793 -7.45 -30.79 -15.29
N PRO A 794 -6.75 -31.62 -16.10
CA PRO A 794 -7.33 -32.13 -17.34
C PRO A 794 -8.59 -32.98 -17.14
N LEU A 795 -8.81 -33.54 -15.96
CA LEU A 795 -9.92 -34.46 -15.66
C LEU A 795 -11.20 -33.72 -15.19
N LEU A 796 -11.12 -32.42 -14.88
CA LEU A 796 -12.21 -31.68 -14.25
C LEU A 796 -12.97 -30.77 -15.27
N PRO A 797 -14.31 -30.63 -15.14
CA PRO A 797 -15.14 -29.90 -16.11
C PRO A 797 -15.02 -28.36 -16.05
N MET A 798 -14.55 -27.78 -14.94
CA MET A 798 -14.55 -26.32 -14.69
C MET A 798 -13.23 -25.60 -15.04
N ARG A 799 -12.68 -25.85 -16.22
CA ARG A 799 -11.33 -25.38 -16.61
C ARG A 799 -11.12 -23.85 -16.62
N ARG A 800 -12.20 -23.06 -16.76
CA ARG A 800 -12.11 -21.59 -16.83
C ARG A 800 -12.18 -20.90 -15.46
N ALA A 801 -12.80 -21.53 -14.46
CA ALA A 801 -12.95 -20.97 -13.12
C ALA A 801 -11.72 -21.23 -12.23
N TRP A 802 -10.88 -22.20 -12.61
CA TRP A 802 -9.77 -22.66 -11.77
C TRP A 802 -8.81 -21.57 -11.28
N PRO A 803 -8.36 -20.60 -12.10
CA PRO A 803 -7.41 -19.59 -11.62
C PRO A 803 -7.99 -18.72 -10.51
N ALA A 804 -9.27 -18.35 -10.60
CA ALA A 804 -9.94 -17.55 -9.58
C ALA A 804 -10.14 -18.36 -8.30
N LEU A 805 -10.58 -19.61 -8.42
CA LEU A 805 -10.75 -20.51 -7.27
C LEU A 805 -9.41 -20.80 -6.56
N LEU A 806 -8.32 -20.98 -7.32
CA LEU A 806 -6.99 -21.18 -6.75
C LEU A 806 -6.45 -19.92 -6.08
N LEU A 807 -6.65 -18.73 -6.68
CA LEU A 807 -6.27 -17.46 -6.06
C LEU A 807 -7.04 -17.24 -4.75
N VAL A 808 -8.37 -17.32 -4.79
CA VAL A 808 -9.23 -17.12 -3.61
C VAL A 808 -8.93 -18.18 -2.55
N GLY A 809 -8.83 -19.45 -2.94
CA GLY A 809 -8.46 -20.54 -2.03
C GLY A 809 -7.10 -20.32 -1.39
N SER A 810 -6.10 -19.87 -2.15
CA SER A 810 -4.76 -19.55 -1.62
C SER A 810 -4.81 -18.42 -0.60
N LEU A 811 -5.50 -17.31 -0.91
CA LEU A 811 -5.60 -16.16 -0.02
C LEU A 811 -6.34 -16.50 1.27
N VAL A 812 -7.45 -17.25 1.18
CA VAL A 812 -8.25 -17.67 2.34
C VAL A 812 -7.48 -18.64 3.23
N THR A 813 -6.65 -19.52 2.65
CA THR A 813 -5.99 -20.59 3.42
C THR A 813 -4.60 -20.24 3.96
N GLN A 814 -3.93 -19.21 3.43
CA GLN A 814 -2.50 -19.02 3.71
C GLN A 814 -2.13 -17.77 4.50
N GLY A 815 -3.03 -16.79 4.65
CA GLY A 815 -2.74 -15.62 5.49
C GLY A 815 -3.41 -14.36 4.97
N THR A 816 -4.61 -14.08 5.48
CA THR A 816 -5.32 -12.83 5.22
C THR A 816 -4.57 -11.63 5.77
N ASP A 817 -3.87 -11.79 6.90
CA ASP A 817 -3.36 -10.66 7.64
C ASP A 817 -2.19 -9.98 6.92
N SER A 818 -1.18 -10.72 6.48
CA SER A 818 -0.06 -10.15 5.71
C SER A 818 -0.51 -9.61 4.35
N PHE A 819 -1.52 -10.24 3.73
CA PHE A 819 -2.14 -9.71 2.51
C PHE A 819 -2.79 -8.34 2.74
N TRP A 820 -3.57 -8.21 3.82
CA TRP A 820 -4.23 -6.95 4.16
C TRP A 820 -3.25 -5.89 4.68
N ALA A 821 -2.20 -6.27 5.42
CA ALA A 821 -1.10 -5.37 5.76
C ALA A 821 -0.43 -4.83 4.49
N GLY A 822 -0.24 -5.70 3.49
CA GLY A 822 0.27 -5.28 2.18
C GLY A 822 -0.68 -4.37 1.42
N ALA A 823 -1.99 -4.60 1.52
CA ALA A 823 -2.99 -3.71 0.92
C ALA A 823 -2.98 -2.32 1.58
N GLU A 824 -2.90 -2.29 2.90
CA GLU A 824 -2.83 -1.10 3.73
C GLU A 824 -1.56 -0.28 3.43
N SER A 825 -0.39 -0.92 3.51
CA SER A 825 0.91 -0.31 3.21
C SER A 825 0.96 0.23 1.78
N ALA A 826 0.53 -0.56 0.79
CA ALA A 826 0.49 -0.11 -0.60
C ALA A 826 -0.52 1.01 -0.87
N GLY A 827 -1.61 1.06 -0.10
CA GLY A 827 -2.61 2.11 -0.18
C GLY A 827 -2.13 3.44 0.38
N ARG A 828 -1.29 3.41 1.43
CA ARG A 828 -0.67 4.60 2.05
C ARG A 828 0.62 5.05 1.37
N PHE A 829 1.30 4.18 0.62
CA PHE A 829 2.57 4.50 -0.01
C PHE A 829 2.48 5.65 -1.03
N THR A 830 3.08 6.80 -0.73
CA THR A 830 3.19 7.98 -1.62
C THR A 830 4.58 8.14 -2.23
N GLY A 831 5.63 7.78 -1.48
CA GLY A 831 7.02 7.80 -1.92
C GLY A 831 7.97 7.28 -0.85
N PHE A 832 9.25 7.11 -1.20
CA PHE A 832 10.25 6.61 -0.24
C PHE A 832 10.56 7.62 0.87
N ALA A 833 10.59 8.92 0.56
CA ALA A 833 10.85 9.98 1.55
C ALA A 833 9.73 10.04 2.60
N ASP A 834 8.46 10.09 2.18
CA ASP A 834 7.31 10.11 3.09
C ASP A 834 7.28 8.86 3.98
N HIS A 835 7.60 7.69 3.41
CA HIS A 835 7.67 6.43 4.15
C HIS A 835 8.82 6.41 5.17
N ALA A 836 9.99 6.96 4.82
CA ALA A 836 11.12 7.11 5.74
C ALA A 836 10.77 8.07 6.88
N ALA A 837 10.16 9.21 6.58
CA ALA A 837 9.71 10.18 7.58
C ALA A 837 8.63 9.59 8.52
N GLU A 838 7.72 8.76 8.01
CA GLU A 838 6.76 8.02 8.84
C GLU A 838 7.47 7.02 9.78
N ARG A 839 8.47 6.28 9.28
CA ARG A 839 9.26 5.35 10.11
C ARG A 839 10.05 6.08 11.19
N ASP A 840 10.64 7.22 10.85
CA ASP A 840 11.46 8.01 11.76
C ASP A 840 10.61 8.62 12.88
N ARG A 841 9.39 9.10 12.55
CA ARG A 841 8.39 9.52 13.55
C ARG A 841 7.93 8.39 14.47
N ASN A 842 7.91 7.15 13.98
CA ASN A 842 7.47 5.97 14.73
C ASN A 842 8.60 5.25 15.50
N ARG A 843 9.85 5.76 15.48
CA ARG A 843 10.93 5.20 16.31
C ARG A 843 10.61 5.39 17.80
N SER A 844 11.06 4.47 18.65
CA SER A 844 10.97 4.66 20.10
C SER A 844 11.76 5.90 20.51
N GLY A 845 11.26 6.65 21.49
CA GLY A 845 11.96 7.87 21.92
C GLY A 845 13.33 7.58 22.55
N GLU A 846 13.52 6.40 23.13
CA GLU A 846 14.84 5.91 23.52
C GLU A 846 15.78 5.78 22.32
N SER A 847 15.36 5.11 21.24
CA SER A 847 16.16 4.94 20.03
C SER A 847 16.53 6.29 19.41
N ARG A 848 15.59 7.24 19.38
CA ARG A 848 15.84 8.63 18.95
C ARG A 848 16.86 9.34 19.84
N THR A 849 16.78 9.17 21.16
CA THR A 849 17.72 9.77 22.11
C THR A 849 19.13 9.22 21.90
N VAL A 850 19.29 7.89 21.78
CA VAL A 850 20.58 7.24 21.53
C VAL A 850 21.15 7.69 20.18
N HIS A 851 20.32 7.76 19.14
CA HIS A 851 20.70 8.24 17.81
C HIS A 851 21.21 9.69 17.86
N ALA A 852 20.46 10.59 18.51
CA ALA A 852 20.83 11.99 18.68
C ALA A 852 22.19 12.15 19.39
N VAL A 853 22.45 11.36 20.44
CA VAL A 853 23.76 11.40 21.12
C VAL A 853 24.88 10.90 20.22
N LEU A 854 24.65 9.86 19.41
CA LEU A 854 25.65 9.39 18.45
C LEU A 854 25.94 10.43 17.36
N ASP A 855 24.94 11.20 16.94
CA ASP A 855 25.10 12.26 15.95
C ASP A 855 25.96 13.45 16.43
N LEU A 856 26.14 13.61 17.74
CA LEU A 856 27.07 14.59 18.31
C LEU A 856 28.55 14.20 18.18
N VAL A 857 28.85 12.91 17.99
CA VAL A 857 30.23 12.39 18.00
C VAL A 857 30.63 11.64 16.71
N SER A 858 29.66 11.34 15.86
CA SER A 858 29.84 10.50 14.67
C SER A 858 28.76 10.80 13.62
N ASN A 859 29.04 10.43 12.37
CA ASN A 859 28.10 10.56 11.26
C ASN A 859 27.48 9.20 10.87
N ASP A 860 26.44 9.25 10.04
CA ASP A 860 25.89 8.06 9.41
C ASP A 860 26.98 7.27 8.67
N GLY A 861 27.05 5.96 8.93
CA GLY A 861 28.07 5.07 8.39
C GLY A 861 29.42 5.07 9.13
N ASP A 862 29.58 5.88 10.18
CA ASP A 862 30.76 5.78 11.06
C ASP A 862 30.72 4.54 11.96
N PRO A 863 31.89 4.04 12.39
CA PRO A 863 31.97 2.85 13.21
C PRO A 863 31.53 3.10 14.65
N VAL A 864 30.74 2.17 15.18
CA VAL A 864 30.41 2.10 16.61
C VAL A 864 30.83 0.74 17.17
N LEU A 865 31.42 0.74 18.35
CA LEU A 865 31.72 -0.50 19.07
C LEU A 865 30.45 -0.95 19.80
N SER A 866 30.16 -2.25 19.83
CA SER A 866 29.01 -2.75 20.58
C SER A 866 29.23 -4.14 21.13
N TRP A 867 28.65 -4.40 22.31
CA TRP A 867 28.56 -5.73 22.91
C TRP A 867 27.14 -6.26 22.73
N THR A 868 26.84 -6.76 21.54
CA THR A 868 25.48 -7.09 21.13
C THR A 868 25.40 -8.43 20.38
N MET A 869 24.20 -8.99 20.30
CA MET A 869 23.83 -10.09 19.41
C MET A 869 22.82 -9.64 18.33
N TYR A 870 22.59 -8.33 18.25
CA TYR A 870 21.44 -7.77 17.56
C TYR A 870 21.88 -6.80 16.47
N PRO A 871 21.61 -7.09 15.19
CA PRO A 871 22.07 -6.25 14.08
C PRO A 871 21.40 -4.87 14.05
N TRP A 872 20.18 -4.73 14.59
CA TRP A 872 19.50 -3.43 14.67
C TRP A 872 20.21 -2.42 15.57
N THR A 873 21.07 -2.86 16.49
CA THR A 873 21.95 -1.94 17.26
C THR A 873 22.74 -1.01 16.33
N TYR A 874 23.13 -1.50 15.16
CA TYR A 874 23.86 -0.73 14.15
C TYR A 874 22.90 -0.03 13.18
N LEU A 875 21.84 -0.72 12.74
CA LEU A 875 20.94 -0.20 11.72
C LEU A 875 20.02 0.92 12.23
N GLU A 876 19.50 0.83 13.45
CA GLU A 876 18.66 1.88 14.06
C GLU A 876 19.46 3.16 14.34
N THR A 877 20.74 3.01 14.67
CA THR A 877 21.66 4.13 14.88
C THR A 877 22.37 4.57 13.60
N ARG A 878 22.08 3.93 12.44
CA ARG A 878 22.74 4.20 11.15
C ARG A 878 24.28 4.16 11.24
N ARG A 879 24.84 3.26 12.06
CA ARG A 879 26.29 3.06 12.23
C ARG A 879 26.70 1.71 11.67
N VAL A 880 28.01 1.54 11.44
CA VAL A 880 28.56 0.23 11.06
C VAL A 880 29.31 -0.41 12.23
N PRO A 881 29.44 -1.74 12.27
CA PRO A 881 30.29 -2.40 13.25
C PRO A 881 31.74 -1.93 13.16
N ALA A 882 32.32 -1.49 14.29
CA ALA A 882 33.74 -1.15 14.38
C ALA A 882 34.64 -2.33 14.01
N THR A 883 34.23 -3.56 14.37
CA THR A 883 34.98 -4.78 14.06
C THR A 883 34.17 -5.75 13.20
N ARG A 884 34.83 -6.69 12.54
CA ARG A 884 34.18 -7.78 11.79
C ARG A 884 33.34 -8.70 12.68
N PHE A 885 33.48 -8.58 14.00
CA PHE A 885 32.73 -9.32 15.01
C PHE A 885 31.49 -8.53 15.43
N ALA A 886 30.56 -8.35 14.49
CA ALA A 886 29.29 -7.66 14.73
C ALA A 886 28.43 -8.29 15.85
N TRP A 887 28.71 -9.55 16.21
CA TRP A 887 28.09 -10.23 17.34
C TRP A 887 29.14 -10.66 18.38
N LYS A 888 28.83 -10.43 19.65
CA LYS A 888 29.67 -10.86 20.77
C LYS A 888 29.92 -12.38 20.80
N SER A 889 29.01 -13.18 20.23
CA SER A 889 29.10 -14.64 20.21
C SER A 889 30.40 -15.14 19.60
N PHE A 890 30.93 -14.43 18.59
CA PHE A 890 32.15 -14.80 17.93
C PHE A 890 33.38 -14.65 18.83
N LEU A 891 33.36 -13.67 19.75
CA LEU A 891 34.46 -13.38 20.67
C LEU A 891 34.51 -14.37 21.84
N ILE A 892 33.36 -14.91 22.25
CA ILE A 892 33.27 -15.81 23.42
C ILE A 892 33.01 -17.29 23.03
N GLY A 893 32.92 -17.59 21.74
CA GLY A 893 32.64 -18.94 21.24
C GLY A 893 31.24 -19.43 21.61
N GLU A 894 30.24 -18.54 21.60
CA GLU A 894 28.84 -18.90 21.82
C GLU A 894 28.21 -19.44 20.53
N ILE A 895 27.78 -20.70 20.55
CA ILE A 895 27.12 -21.35 19.41
C ILE A 895 25.61 -21.22 19.53
N TYR A 896 24.96 -20.74 18.48
CA TYR A 896 23.49 -20.66 18.39
C TYR A 896 22.83 -22.02 18.67
N LEU A 897 21.93 -22.07 19.66
CA LEU A 897 21.27 -23.28 20.19
C LEU A 897 22.22 -24.33 20.82
N GLY A 898 23.50 -23.99 20.97
CA GLY A 898 24.54 -24.85 21.52
C GLY A 898 25.13 -24.31 22.82
N ARG A 899 26.30 -24.84 23.18
CA ARG A 899 27.06 -24.39 24.37
C ARG A 899 28.06 -23.28 23.99
N THR A 900 28.35 -22.40 24.94
CA THR A 900 29.48 -21.47 24.87
C THR A 900 30.76 -22.19 25.27
N SER A 901 31.81 -22.12 24.45
CA SER A 901 33.14 -22.67 24.77
C SER A 901 34.23 -21.87 24.07
N PRO A 902 35.38 -21.61 24.73
CA PRO A 902 36.57 -21.04 24.08
C PRO A 902 37.04 -21.85 22.85
N ASP A 903 36.78 -23.17 22.83
CA ASP A 903 37.11 -24.05 21.70
C ASP A 903 36.38 -23.68 20.39
N PHE A 904 35.34 -22.84 20.48
CA PHE A 904 34.56 -22.36 19.34
C PHE A 904 34.88 -20.92 18.94
N VAL A 905 35.89 -20.30 19.57
CA VAL A 905 36.47 -19.03 19.11
C VAL A 905 37.35 -19.33 17.90
N LEU A 906 37.24 -18.51 16.85
CA LEU A 906 38.04 -18.71 15.64
C LEU A 906 39.53 -18.46 15.91
N PRO A 907 40.43 -19.15 15.20
CA PRO A 907 41.85 -18.80 15.21
C PRO A 907 42.05 -17.31 14.90
N ASP A 908 43.05 -16.69 15.50
CA ASP A 908 43.45 -15.29 15.25
C ASP A 908 42.40 -14.22 15.60
N THR A 909 41.31 -14.59 16.29
CA THR A 909 40.24 -13.65 16.71
C THR A 909 40.78 -12.42 17.43
N ASP A 910 41.70 -12.60 18.38
CA ASP A 910 42.28 -11.49 19.16
C ASP A 910 43.11 -10.53 18.28
N ALA A 911 43.84 -11.07 17.30
CA ALA A 911 44.63 -10.28 16.37
C ALA A 911 43.73 -9.48 15.43
N TRP A 912 42.75 -10.14 14.80
CA TRP A 912 41.77 -9.46 13.94
C TRP A 912 40.97 -8.40 14.69
N PHE A 913 40.59 -8.67 15.95
CA PHE A 913 39.87 -7.70 16.76
C PHE A 913 40.72 -6.45 17.06
N ALA A 914 42.01 -6.65 17.35
CA ALA A 914 42.95 -5.54 17.57
C ALA A 914 43.20 -4.73 16.28
N ASP A 915 43.40 -5.40 15.14
CA ASP A 915 43.59 -4.76 13.83
C ASP A 915 42.36 -3.94 13.43
N ASP A 916 41.17 -4.52 13.58
CA ASP A 916 39.91 -3.84 13.26
C ASP A 916 39.67 -2.61 14.15
N LEU A 917 40.04 -2.65 15.44
CA LEU A 917 39.94 -1.48 16.33
C LEU A 917 40.96 -0.39 15.97
N ALA A 918 42.16 -0.78 15.57
CA ALA A 918 43.18 0.16 15.11
C ALA A 918 42.76 0.86 13.80
N GLU A 919 42.10 0.13 12.90
CA GLU A 919 41.55 0.66 11.65
C GLU A 919 40.32 1.56 11.89
N SER A 920 39.39 1.12 12.73
CA SER A 920 38.08 1.77 12.87
C SER A 920 38.05 2.96 13.83
N GLN A 921 38.90 2.97 14.87
CA GLN A 921 38.98 4.05 15.87
C GLN A 921 37.59 4.55 16.35
N PRO A 922 36.72 3.66 16.89
CA PRO A 922 35.36 4.02 17.23
C PRO A 922 35.31 5.08 18.34
N ARG A 923 34.45 6.10 18.16
CA ARG A 923 34.26 7.19 19.13
C ARG A 923 33.13 6.94 20.13
N ALA A 924 32.31 5.93 19.87
CA ALA A 924 31.20 5.56 20.73
C ALA A 924 31.14 4.05 20.91
N TYR A 925 30.65 3.66 22.08
CA TYR A 925 30.34 2.30 22.46
C TYR A 925 28.88 2.25 22.94
N VAL A 926 28.10 1.33 22.39
CA VAL A 926 26.69 1.14 22.77
C VAL A 926 26.46 -0.32 23.11
N HIS A 927 25.78 -0.61 24.21
CA HIS A 927 25.31 -1.97 24.49
C HIS A 927 23.93 -2.00 25.14
N PRO A 928 23.14 -3.06 24.89
CA PRO A 928 21.90 -3.27 25.63
C PRO A 928 22.20 -3.60 27.09
N ILE A 929 21.42 -3.05 28.03
CA ILE A 929 21.53 -3.32 29.47
C ILE A 929 21.22 -4.80 29.78
N SER A 930 20.34 -5.42 28.98
CA SER A 930 20.01 -6.84 29.08
C SER A 930 21.19 -7.78 28.79
N VAL A 931 22.29 -7.25 28.24
CA VAL A 931 23.47 -8.03 27.86
C VAL A 931 24.64 -7.64 28.75
N SER A 932 24.88 -8.42 29.80
CA SER A 932 26.02 -8.19 30.70
C SER A 932 27.36 -8.47 30.01
N LEU A 933 28.32 -7.59 30.24
CA LEU A 933 29.73 -7.87 30.02
C LEU A 933 30.23 -8.85 31.11
N ARG A 934 31.20 -9.70 30.80
CA ARG A 934 31.86 -10.56 31.79
C ARG A 934 33.12 -9.87 32.29
N ASP A 935 33.31 -9.85 33.60
CA ASP A 935 34.48 -9.24 34.23
C ASP A 935 35.77 -9.91 33.76
N GLY A 936 36.73 -9.11 33.28
CA GLY A 936 38.09 -9.55 32.98
C GLY A 936 38.38 -9.92 31.51
N ASP A 937 37.41 -9.83 30.59
CA ASP A 937 37.63 -10.08 29.16
C ASP A 937 38.39 -8.91 28.48
N GLN A 938 39.12 -9.19 27.38
CA GLN A 938 39.88 -8.17 26.63
C GLN A 938 39.01 -7.02 26.13
N PHE A 939 37.78 -7.33 25.72
CA PHE A 939 36.80 -6.34 25.29
C PHE A 939 36.47 -5.36 26.43
N GLN A 940 36.20 -5.87 27.63
CA GLN A 940 35.89 -5.04 28.80
C GLN A 940 37.04 -4.10 29.14
N ARG A 941 38.28 -4.61 29.12
CA ARG A 941 39.47 -3.77 29.38
C ARG A 941 39.60 -2.60 28.41
N ILE A 942 39.20 -2.77 27.15
CA ILE A 942 39.23 -1.71 26.14
C ILE A 942 38.13 -0.70 26.42
N VAL A 943 36.91 -1.16 26.71
CA VAL A 943 35.79 -0.29 27.08
C VAL A 943 36.13 0.56 28.31
N ASP A 944 36.61 -0.06 29.40
CA ASP A 944 36.94 0.64 30.64
C ASP A 944 38.06 1.67 30.46
N ARG A 945 39.05 1.33 29.63
CA ARG A 945 40.21 2.18 29.36
C ARG A 945 39.82 3.38 28.49
N ASP A 946 39.11 3.15 27.40
CA ASP A 946 38.98 4.14 26.33
C ASP A 946 37.63 4.87 26.35
N PHE A 947 36.60 4.30 26.96
CA PHE A 947 35.24 4.84 26.93
C PHE A 947 34.75 5.23 28.33
N GLN A 948 33.83 6.20 28.38
CA GLN A 948 33.15 6.66 29.58
C GLN A 948 31.63 6.60 29.34
N PRO A 949 30.84 5.96 30.22
CA PRO A 949 29.39 6.02 30.15
C PRO A 949 28.89 7.45 30.28
N VAL A 950 28.05 7.87 29.33
CA VAL A 950 27.46 9.23 29.32
C VAL A 950 25.94 9.18 29.34
N LEU A 951 25.31 8.13 28.81
CA LEU A 951 23.85 7.99 28.75
C LEU A 951 23.48 6.56 29.15
N THR A 952 22.54 6.42 30.10
CA THR A 952 21.93 5.12 30.42
C THR A 952 20.42 5.32 30.33
N THR A 953 19.78 4.57 29.45
CA THR A 953 18.33 4.54 29.24
C THR A 953 17.76 3.28 29.89
N GLU A 954 16.50 2.93 29.64
CA GLU A 954 15.94 1.68 30.17
C GLU A 954 16.50 0.43 29.48
N GLN A 955 16.83 0.51 28.18
CA GLN A 955 17.27 -0.66 27.40
C GLN A 955 18.75 -0.60 27.02
N SER A 956 19.39 0.57 27.03
CA SER A 956 20.74 0.77 26.47
C SER A 956 21.64 1.62 27.37
N GLU A 957 22.94 1.35 27.30
CA GLU A 957 23.98 2.24 27.81
C GLU A 957 24.88 2.66 26.65
N LEU A 958 25.12 3.96 26.58
CA LEU A 958 25.99 4.60 25.59
C LEU A 958 27.16 5.25 26.32
N SER A 959 28.35 4.92 25.85
CA SER A 959 29.62 5.49 26.28
C SER A 959 30.31 6.22 25.11
N ILE A 960 30.97 7.34 25.42
CA ILE A 960 31.78 8.10 24.46
C ILE A 960 33.26 7.89 24.78
N GLU A 961 34.10 7.84 23.75
CA GLU A 961 35.55 7.78 23.89
C GLU A 961 36.05 8.96 24.74
N ARG A 962 36.85 8.69 25.77
CA ARG A 962 37.18 9.65 26.83
C ARG A 962 37.77 10.96 26.30
N ARG A 963 38.58 10.89 25.24
CA ARG A 963 39.12 12.08 24.57
C ARG A 963 38.01 12.88 23.90
N THR A 964 37.19 12.25 23.06
CA THR A 964 36.01 12.87 22.44
C THR A 964 35.09 13.50 23.50
N TRP A 965 34.83 12.82 24.62
CA TRP A 965 34.04 13.35 25.73
C TRP A 965 34.70 14.58 26.37
N SER A 966 36.01 14.54 26.64
CA SER A 966 36.74 15.70 27.18
C SER A 966 36.72 16.91 26.25
N GLU A 967 36.72 16.70 24.93
CA GLU A 967 36.64 17.77 23.93
C GLU A 967 35.22 18.37 23.89
N LEU A 968 34.16 17.54 23.95
CA LEU A 968 32.77 17.99 24.09
C LEU A 968 32.52 18.73 25.40
N THR A 969 33.21 18.31 26.45
CA THR A 969 33.07 18.86 27.80
C THR A 969 34.21 19.81 28.19
N MET A 970 34.88 20.42 27.21
CA MET A 970 35.86 21.45 27.52
C MET A 970 35.17 22.68 28.13
N SER A 971 35.82 23.32 29.12
CA SER A 971 35.29 24.53 29.74
C SER A 971 35.24 25.67 28.71
N LEU A 972 34.06 26.28 28.55
CA LEU A 972 33.85 27.35 27.59
C LEU A 972 34.47 28.66 28.09
N THR A 973 35.17 29.38 27.20
CA THR A 973 35.92 30.61 27.52
C THR A 973 35.17 31.90 27.18
N GLY A 974 33.94 31.80 26.68
CA GLY A 974 33.09 32.94 26.35
C GLY A 974 32.80 33.86 27.54
N VAL A 975 32.37 35.09 27.23
CA VAL A 975 31.96 36.08 28.24
C VAL A 975 30.74 35.55 29.00
N ALA A 976 30.84 35.48 30.33
CA ALA A 976 29.75 35.05 31.19
C ALA A 976 28.61 36.08 31.17
N ARG A 977 27.37 35.61 31.00
CA ARG A 977 26.15 36.42 31.14
C ARG A 977 25.10 35.68 31.97
N ASP A 978 24.29 36.42 32.71
CA ASP A 978 23.16 35.84 33.43
C ASP A 978 21.88 36.09 32.62
N VAL A 979 21.03 35.07 32.50
CA VAL A 979 19.76 35.16 31.79
C VAL A 979 18.63 34.69 32.71
N VAL A 980 17.59 35.52 32.80
CA VAL A 980 16.34 35.15 33.48
C VAL A 980 15.41 34.58 32.42
N VAL A 981 15.02 33.33 32.59
CA VAL A 981 14.06 32.62 31.75
C VAL A 981 12.70 32.71 32.42
N SER A 982 11.70 33.18 31.66
CA SER A 982 10.32 33.37 32.12
C SER A 982 9.37 32.55 31.25
N SER A 983 8.06 32.73 31.42
CA SER A 983 7.05 32.12 30.53
C SER A 983 7.13 32.63 29.09
N SER A 984 7.78 33.78 28.85
CA SER A 984 8.04 34.28 27.50
C SER A 984 9.33 33.66 26.95
N PRO A 985 9.35 33.19 25.68
CA PRO A 985 10.54 32.61 25.07
C PRO A 985 11.73 33.58 25.06
N THR A 986 12.86 33.12 25.59
CA THR A 986 14.14 33.85 25.58
C THR A 986 15.13 33.12 24.68
N THR A 987 15.60 33.75 23.60
CA THR A 987 16.63 33.15 22.74
C THR A 987 17.95 32.98 23.48
N VAL A 988 18.42 31.74 23.56
CA VAL A 988 19.68 31.38 24.24
C VAL A 988 20.81 31.05 23.25
N ALA A 989 20.46 30.57 22.06
CA ALA A 989 21.34 30.44 20.89
C ALA A 989 20.54 30.72 19.60
N ASP A 990 21.18 31.36 18.64
CA ASP A 990 20.61 31.82 17.36
C ASP A 990 21.19 31.08 16.15
N ASP A 991 22.01 30.06 16.39
CA ASP A 991 22.71 29.28 15.38
C ASP A 991 23.01 27.87 15.91
N ASP A 992 23.22 26.93 15.01
CA ASP A 992 23.67 25.57 15.36
C ASP A 992 25.19 25.55 15.65
N CYS A 993 25.74 24.36 15.92
CA CYS A 993 27.18 24.20 16.14
C CYS A 993 27.77 24.99 17.33
N ARG A 994 26.96 25.16 18.38
CA ARG A 994 27.32 25.84 19.64
C ARG A 994 27.27 24.90 20.83
N ALA A 995 28.20 25.11 21.75
CA ALA A 995 28.08 24.61 23.12
C ALA A 995 27.73 25.78 24.05
N LEU A 996 26.84 25.53 25.00
CA LEU A 996 26.46 26.47 26.05
C LEU A 996 26.66 25.80 27.41
N SER A 997 27.22 26.52 28.38
CA SER A 997 27.31 26.07 29.78
C SER A 997 26.65 27.11 30.69
N ALA A 998 25.88 26.66 31.67
CA ALA A 998 25.21 27.55 32.63
C ALA A 998 25.14 26.89 34.02
N ASP A 999 25.10 27.70 35.07
CA ASP A 999 24.84 27.26 36.43
C ASP A 999 23.35 27.50 36.77
N ILE A 1000 22.61 26.42 37.06
CA ILE A 1000 21.21 26.48 37.46
C ILE A 1000 21.09 26.24 38.96
N GLY A 1001 20.33 27.11 39.65
CA GLY A 1001 20.01 26.90 41.07
C GLY A 1001 18.97 25.79 41.29
N PRO A 1002 18.67 25.42 42.54
CA PRO A 1002 17.65 24.43 42.85
C PRO A 1002 16.29 24.87 42.29
N LEU A 1003 15.62 23.95 41.61
CA LEU A 1003 14.29 24.17 41.03
C LEU A 1003 13.20 23.81 42.05
N ALA A 1004 12.16 24.64 42.14
CA ALA A 1004 11.00 24.34 42.96
C ALA A 1004 10.15 23.22 42.34
N ALA A 1005 9.40 22.49 43.16
CA ALA A 1005 8.50 21.45 42.68
C ALA A 1005 7.48 22.01 41.68
N GLY A 1006 7.38 21.40 40.50
CA GLY A 1006 6.51 21.87 39.40
C GLY A 1006 7.13 22.96 38.52
N THR A 1007 8.33 23.46 38.84
CA THR A 1007 9.09 24.39 37.99
C THR A 1007 10.00 23.62 37.04
N HIS A 1008 9.99 23.98 35.76
CA HIS A 1008 10.90 23.40 34.76
C HIS A 1008 11.31 24.41 33.70
N VAL A 1009 12.50 24.21 33.13
CA VAL A 1009 12.98 24.93 31.95
C VAL A 1009 12.87 24.02 30.74
N THR A 1010 12.40 24.57 29.63
CA THR A 1010 12.32 23.89 28.33
C THR A 1010 13.11 24.67 27.31
N PHE A 1011 14.06 24.00 26.66
CA PHE A 1011 14.82 24.50 25.53
C PHE A 1011 14.14 24.00 24.25
N TRP A 1012 13.48 24.90 23.53
CA TRP A 1012 12.85 24.65 22.24
C TRP A 1012 13.83 24.89 21.10
N PHE A 1013 13.88 23.93 20.19
CA PHE A 1013 14.65 23.92 18.97
C PHE A 1013 13.68 24.13 17.82
N ARG A 1014 13.84 25.23 17.08
CA ARG A 1014 12.99 25.59 15.94
C ARG A 1014 13.85 25.87 14.72
N ASP A 1015 13.55 25.16 13.65
CA ASP A 1015 14.15 25.41 12.35
C ASP A 1015 13.78 26.79 11.83
N ALA A 1016 14.74 27.45 11.16
CA ALA A 1016 14.56 28.78 10.61
C ALA A 1016 13.41 28.87 9.57
N ASP A 1017 13.10 27.78 8.87
CA ASP A 1017 12.04 27.72 7.86
C ASP A 1017 10.70 27.14 8.37
N GLY A 1018 10.67 26.66 9.62
CA GLY A 1018 9.51 26.03 10.24
C GLY A 1018 9.05 24.75 9.54
N SER A 1019 9.93 24.08 8.80
CA SER A 1019 9.59 22.88 8.02
C SER A 1019 9.44 21.62 8.89
N THR A 1020 10.09 21.55 10.06
CA THR A 1020 9.94 20.46 11.01
C THR A 1020 9.14 20.83 12.25
N GLU A 1021 8.62 19.80 12.92
CA GLU A 1021 7.97 19.95 14.22
C GLU A 1021 9.00 20.40 15.27
N PRO A 1022 8.73 21.48 16.04
CA PRO A 1022 9.63 21.90 17.09
C PRO A 1022 9.88 20.80 18.12
N VAL A 1023 11.15 20.53 18.41
CA VAL A 1023 11.58 19.59 19.45
C VAL A 1023 12.10 20.34 20.66
N ALA A 1024 12.16 19.66 21.79
CA ALA A 1024 12.53 20.27 23.06
C ALA A 1024 13.29 19.35 23.99
N LEU A 1025 14.17 19.96 24.78
CA LEU A 1025 14.84 19.36 25.92
C LEU A 1025 14.38 20.09 27.17
N SER A 1026 13.85 19.34 28.14
CA SER A 1026 13.30 19.92 29.36
C SER A 1026 13.98 19.39 30.60
N LEU A 1027 14.05 20.24 31.64
CA LEU A 1027 14.70 19.94 32.90
C LEU A 1027 13.86 20.46 34.07
N SER A 1028 13.64 19.58 35.05
CA SER A 1028 12.99 19.85 36.33
C SER A 1028 13.88 19.38 37.48
N SER A 1029 13.42 19.53 38.73
CA SER A 1029 14.18 19.13 39.92
C SER A 1029 14.52 17.63 40.00
N ASP A 1030 13.66 16.77 39.44
CA ASP A 1030 13.72 15.31 39.60
C ASP A 1030 13.79 14.54 38.26
N ARG A 1031 13.54 15.21 37.13
CA ARG A 1031 13.63 14.61 35.80
C ARG A 1031 14.08 15.55 34.69
N ALA A 1032 14.71 14.98 33.67
CA ALA A 1032 14.96 15.59 32.37
C ALA A 1032 14.28 14.76 31.27
N TRP A 1033 13.76 15.39 30.22
CA TRP A 1033 13.07 14.67 29.15
C TRP A 1033 13.25 15.33 27.77
N SER A 1034 13.15 14.49 26.74
CA SER A 1034 13.09 14.89 25.33
C SER A 1034 11.64 14.85 24.85
N SER A 1035 11.17 15.89 24.16
CA SER A 1035 9.79 15.97 23.65
C SER A 1035 9.70 16.72 22.33
N SER A 1036 8.54 16.67 21.69
CA SER A 1036 8.08 17.70 20.73
C SER A 1036 6.89 18.47 21.31
N GLU A 1037 6.24 19.31 20.50
CA GLU A 1037 5.00 19.98 20.90
C GLU A 1037 3.88 18.99 21.24
N ALA A 1038 3.86 17.81 20.62
CA ALA A 1038 2.78 16.84 20.80
C ALA A 1038 3.09 15.69 21.77
N VAL A 1039 4.35 15.25 21.88
CA VAL A 1039 4.69 13.97 22.52
C VAL A 1039 6.00 14.04 23.32
N GLU A 1040 6.00 13.46 24.53
CA GLU A 1040 7.22 13.14 25.29
C GLU A 1040 7.83 11.83 24.76
N PHE A 1041 9.09 11.88 24.34
CA PHE A 1041 9.77 10.74 23.72
C PHE A 1041 10.53 9.88 24.75
N SER A 1042 11.24 10.53 25.68
CA SER A 1042 12.13 9.87 26.63
C SER A 1042 12.28 10.72 27.89
N SER A 1043 12.37 10.10 29.06
CA SER A 1043 12.54 10.79 30.34
C SER A 1043 13.56 10.03 31.21
N LEU A 1044 14.44 10.76 31.87
CA LEU A 1044 15.44 10.25 32.81
C LEU A 1044 15.32 10.97 34.14
N SER A 1045 15.45 10.24 35.24
CA SER A 1045 15.54 10.84 36.57
C SER A 1045 16.86 11.58 36.72
N VAL A 1046 16.79 12.79 37.28
CA VAL A 1046 17.94 13.61 37.63
C VAL A 1046 17.80 14.05 39.08
N ASP A 1047 18.92 14.34 39.72
CA ASP A 1047 18.93 14.87 41.09
C ASP A 1047 19.63 16.23 41.09
N LEU A 1048 18.85 17.29 41.30
CA LEU A 1048 19.32 18.68 41.33
C LEU A 1048 19.36 19.21 42.77
N ASP A 1049 20.05 18.50 43.66
CA ASP A 1049 20.34 18.95 45.03
C ASP A 1049 21.38 20.08 45.05
N GLY A 1050 20.97 21.29 44.63
CA GLY A 1050 21.77 22.52 44.73
C GLY A 1050 22.05 23.22 43.40
N SER A 1051 23.12 24.02 43.37
CA SER A 1051 23.56 24.70 42.14
C SER A 1051 24.31 23.72 41.25
N THR A 1052 23.78 23.45 40.07
CA THR A 1052 24.31 22.43 39.15
C THR A 1052 24.75 23.07 37.83
N SER A 1053 25.94 22.72 37.35
CA SER A 1053 26.39 23.12 36.01
C SER A 1053 25.70 22.24 34.97
N LEU A 1054 24.89 22.86 34.12
CA LEU A 1054 24.31 22.23 32.93
C LEU A 1054 25.05 22.65 31.67
N ARG A 1055 24.99 21.80 30.66
CA ARG A 1055 25.55 22.07 29.33
C ARG A 1055 24.56 21.70 28.25
N LEU A 1056 24.37 22.62 27.31
CA LEU A 1056 23.58 22.40 26.11
C LEU A 1056 24.55 22.28 24.94
N LEU A 1057 24.64 21.07 24.37
CA LEU A 1057 25.46 20.76 23.21
C LEU A 1057 24.55 20.84 21.99
N ILE A 1058 24.85 21.70 21.03
CA ILE A 1058 24.03 21.93 19.83
C ILE A 1058 24.93 21.67 18.63
N GLY A 1059 24.88 20.46 18.06
CA GLY A 1059 25.54 20.13 16.80
C GLY A 1059 24.71 20.60 15.60
N SER A 1060 25.07 20.16 14.39
CA SER A 1060 24.30 20.47 13.17
C SER A 1060 23.12 19.53 12.89
N ARG A 1061 23.04 18.39 13.61
CA ARG A 1061 22.00 17.36 13.43
C ARG A 1061 21.35 16.89 14.73
N ALA A 1062 21.90 17.28 15.86
CA ALA A 1062 21.39 16.88 17.17
C ALA A 1062 21.72 17.91 18.24
N ALA A 1063 20.92 17.90 19.30
CA ALA A 1063 21.21 18.61 20.53
C ALA A 1063 21.10 17.68 21.74
N ALA A 1064 21.92 17.93 22.76
CA ALA A 1064 21.87 17.20 24.02
C ALA A 1064 22.03 18.12 25.23
N LEU A 1065 21.33 17.77 26.30
CA LEU A 1065 21.46 18.37 27.62
C LEU A 1065 22.31 17.44 28.49
N ALA A 1066 23.43 17.97 28.98
CA ALA A 1066 24.34 17.26 29.87
C ALA A 1066 24.40 17.91 31.26
N ILE A 1067 24.46 17.07 32.29
CA ILE A 1067 24.59 17.44 33.70
C ILE A 1067 25.76 16.65 34.28
N GLY A 1068 26.78 17.36 34.76
CA GLY A 1068 28.03 16.74 35.16
C GLY A 1068 28.64 15.92 34.03
N ASP A 1069 28.88 14.64 34.29
CA ASP A 1069 29.48 13.68 33.35
C ASP A 1069 28.44 12.87 32.55
N ARG A 1070 27.17 13.28 32.55
CA ARG A 1070 26.07 12.52 31.93
C ARG A 1070 25.23 13.37 31.00
N ILE A 1071 24.80 12.79 29.89
CA ILE A 1071 23.71 13.29 29.05
C ILE A 1071 22.39 12.80 29.65
N VAL A 1072 21.47 13.72 29.87
CA VAL A 1072 20.18 13.47 30.53
C VAL A 1072 18.97 13.65 29.60
N ALA A 1073 19.16 14.27 28.44
CA ALA A 1073 18.17 14.35 27.37
C ALA A 1073 18.87 14.67 26.03
N ALA A 1074 18.34 14.19 24.90
CA ALA A 1074 18.84 14.50 23.57
C ALA A 1074 17.74 14.43 22.50
N VAL A 1075 17.86 15.24 21.45
CA VAL A 1075 16.92 15.35 20.32
C VAL A 1075 17.68 15.50 19.00
N GLU A 1076 17.16 14.89 17.93
CA GLU A 1076 17.57 15.17 16.55
C GLU A 1076 17.02 16.56 16.17
N ILE A 1077 17.83 17.39 15.50
CA ILE A 1077 17.46 18.72 15.00
C ILE A 1077 17.89 18.84 13.52
N ASP A 1078 17.23 19.70 12.76
CA ASP A 1078 17.73 20.07 11.43
C ASP A 1078 18.59 21.34 11.57
N GLY A 1079 19.62 21.47 10.73
CA GLY A 1079 20.54 22.61 10.78
C GLY A 1079 19.83 23.97 10.66
N ASP A 1080 20.51 25.06 10.99
CA ASP A 1080 19.92 26.42 11.09
C ASP A 1080 18.81 26.52 12.17
N THR A 1081 19.02 25.85 13.32
CA THR A 1081 18.08 25.87 14.45
C THR A 1081 18.27 27.07 15.37
N THR A 1082 17.18 27.78 15.70
CA THR A 1082 17.14 28.75 16.81
C THR A 1082 16.72 28.06 18.11
N VAL A 1083 17.45 28.31 19.20
CA VAL A 1083 17.16 27.76 20.52
C VAL A 1083 16.57 28.81 21.44
N THR A 1084 15.36 28.54 21.95
CA THR A 1084 14.68 29.41 22.92
C THR A 1084 14.45 28.68 24.24
N ALA A 1085 14.72 29.33 25.35
CA ALA A 1085 14.41 28.81 26.68
C ALA A 1085 13.09 29.41 27.18
N VAL A 1086 12.22 28.56 27.75
CA VAL A 1086 10.96 28.93 28.39
C VAL A 1086 10.93 28.29 29.78
N ALA A 1087 10.49 29.04 30.78
CA ALA A 1087 10.30 28.54 32.13
C ALA A 1087 8.80 28.39 32.42
N SER A 1088 8.44 27.27 33.02
CA SER A 1088 7.09 26.96 33.48
C SER A 1088 7.10 26.79 34.99
N GLY A 1089 6.04 27.24 35.67
CA GLY A 1089 5.93 27.15 37.13
C GLY A 1089 6.82 28.13 37.91
N GLY A 1090 7.40 29.15 37.26
CA GLY A 1090 8.20 30.21 37.89
C GLY A 1090 9.27 30.79 36.97
N GLU A 1091 9.94 31.88 37.38
CA GLU A 1091 11.15 32.36 36.70
C GLU A 1091 12.36 31.51 37.11
N ILE A 1092 13.21 31.16 36.14
CA ILE A 1092 14.43 30.40 36.36
C ILE A 1092 15.61 31.25 35.95
N ARG A 1093 16.60 31.42 36.84
CA ARG A 1093 17.83 32.13 36.53
C ARG A 1093 18.92 31.14 36.12
N LEU A 1094 19.41 31.30 34.89
CA LEU A 1094 20.60 30.64 34.37
C LEU A 1094 21.79 31.58 34.58
N ASN A 1095 22.68 31.24 35.51
CA ASN A 1095 23.85 32.07 35.84
C ASN A 1095 25.06 31.65 35.00
N ASN A 1096 26.00 32.57 34.79
CA ASN A 1096 27.31 32.28 34.20
C ASN A 1096 27.19 31.56 32.84
N ILE A 1097 26.21 31.96 32.01
CA ILE A 1097 26.05 31.41 30.67
C ILE A 1097 27.29 31.77 29.85
N ARG A 1098 27.96 30.75 29.35
CA ARG A 1098 29.07 30.89 28.40
C ARG A 1098 28.74 30.11 27.15
N THR A 1099 29.14 30.64 26.00
CA THR A 1099 28.98 29.99 24.70
C THR A 1099 30.34 29.73 24.08
N GLY A 1100 30.43 28.69 23.25
CA GLY A 1100 31.59 28.36 22.45
C GLY A 1100 31.19 27.55 21.21
N SER A 1101 32.16 27.26 20.35
CA SER A 1101 31.96 26.38 19.20
C SER A 1101 31.92 24.92 19.63
N MET A 1102 31.07 24.12 18.98
CA MET A 1102 31.20 22.68 19.05
C MET A 1102 32.51 22.20 18.39
N PRO A 1103 33.05 21.04 18.81
CA PRO A 1103 34.16 20.40 18.10
C PRO A 1103 33.77 20.03 16.66
N SER A 1104 34.73 20.03 15.73
CA SER A 1104 34.46 19.78 14.29
C SER A 1104 33.94 18.38 13.97
N PHE A 1105 34.08 17.43 14.89
CA PHE A 1105 33.49 16.10 14.70
C PHE A 1105 31.97 16.06 14.91
N ALA A 1106 31.37 17.10 15.51
CA ALA A 1106 29.93 17.17 15.76
C ALA A 1106 29.11 17.58 14.51
N GLY A 1107 29.69 17.43 13.32
CA GLY A 1107 29.09 17.85 12.06
C GLY A 1107 29.17 19.37 11.80
N CYS A 1108 30.08 20.04 12.51
CA CYS A 1108 30.41 21.46 12.47
C CYS A 1108 31.81 21.64 11.85
#